data_AF-A0A970XNS4-F1
#
_entry.id   AF-A0A970XNS4-F1
#
_cell.length_a   1.000
_cell.length_b   1.000
_cell.length_c   1.000
_cell.angle_alpha   90.00
_cell.angle_beta   90.00
_cell.angle_gamma   90.00
#
_symmetry.space_group_name_H-M   'P 1'
#
loop_
_entity.id
_entity.type
_entity.pdbx_description
1 polymer ?
#
loop_
_entity_poly.entity_id
_entity_poly.type
_entity_poly.pdbx_seq_one_letter_code
_entity_poly.pdbx_strand_id
1 'polypeptide(L)'
;IGGLACGKAIKGYVAFLGGPLYFLSELRKRFTETLKLDEHHALFPDDAQFYVALGAALASRSAHVIPLTSLIQRMDNLDISGEQEITHLQPLFANQNELDEFRERHSRHQITRSNLSLYNGDCYLGIDAGSTTTKVALISDTGSLLYSFYGNNTGSPLNSVIHILNDLYNRLPEGARIANTAVTGYGEGLIKAALHIDIGEVETVAHYTAARFFDPQVDLILDIGGQDMKCLQIKNGVIENVMLNEACSSGCGSFIEGFAHSLDIPVEEFAELALTAESPVDLGSRCTVFMNSMVKQSQKEGATIGDISAGLSYSVIKNALFKVIKMRNPEDLGNRIVVQGGTFENDAILRSLELIIGKEVTRPDIAPLMGAFGAAFIARERSQAGQSSSLVSKQQLQQFSMNTRLSRCSGCGNSCLLTINKFPDGNRFISGNRCEKNMLKDKKQQYIPNLYDYKYNRLLDYEPLPENEAPRGVMGIPLVLNMYENYPFWFTFFTGLGFRVVLSPRSSRAIYELGNDTIPSDTACFPAKLVHGHIASLINQGIKHIFYPSIIHERLEQKEANNHFNCPMVISYPDVIKNNMDVIRRNNVNLINPFLPYDNKKQLTERLYQEFNSWGISKKEIVRAVNHAWQEDKRFKADIRKKGQEVLQYLQETGTQGIVLAGRPYHLDPEINHGIPDIINSLGMAVLTEDAVAHLGKVARPVRVVDQWMYHSRLYAAAGFVNTRPDLELIQLNSFGCGLDAITTDQVQEILQRCGKIYTVLKIDEGSNLGAARIRLRSLQAVMNERRENYPVAAPASYRMRRIIFTKEMKRDHTILVPQMSPIHFELLQDAFKAEGYNLIVLSSVDRHAIDEGVKYVNNDACYPAIIVIGQILMALKSGEYDLSRTTVGISQTGGGCRATNYIGLLRKALNESGFDNVPVLSASLFGLEKNPGFKVTLSLLKKAITAIVYGDLLMRVLHRVRPYEKIPGSANLLYEKWVERCRRQLLTGNKQEFANNIKNIVEEFDQLAISSVKKPRVGVVGEILVKYHPVGNNNLVNLLEEEGAEVILPDMMDFFLYCAYDYIFRFENLSGKKIDLYIGKYLINTLEKSRRLVKESLNHSNRFTSPAPIYEKADAASRIMSLGHHCGEGWFLTAEMIELINSGVPNIVCVQPFGCLPNHVTGKGMIKELKRNYPQANITAIDYDPGASEVNQLNRLKLMLSVALKNLAADTETYDIKPIPYPVKLDHLMVHDSK
;
A
#
# COMPACT_ATOMS: atom_id res chain seq x y z
N ILE A 1 9.18 17.88 2.72
CA ILE A 1 10.10 18.16 1.60
C ILE A 1 10.11 17.04 0.57
N GLY A 2 10.44 15.78 0.91
CA GLY A 2 10.52 14.69 -0.07
C GLY A 2 9.35 14.59 -1.06
N GLY A 3 8.11 14.64 -0.57
CA GLY A 3 6.91 14.64 -1.43
C GLY A 3 6.74 15.88 -2.33
N LEU A 4 7.26 17.05 -1.93
CA LEU A 4 7.23 18.28 -2.73
C LEU A 4 8.38 18.31 -3.76
N ALA A 5 9.53 17.76 -3.38
CA ALA A 5 10.74 17.75 -4.19
C ALA A 5 10.67 16.77 -5.37
N CYS A 6 10.01 15.61 -5.19
CA CYS A 6 9.93 14.53 -6.19
C CYS A 6 11.30 14.22 -6.85
N GLY A 7 12.36 14.11 -6.04
CA GLY A 7 13.72 13.83 -6.50
C GLY A 7 14.50 15.05 -7.03
N LYS A 8 13.95 16.26 -6.90
CA LYS A 8 14.56 17.53 -7.29
C LYS A 8 14.82 18.40 -6.08
N ALA A 9 16.07 18.77 -5.87
CA ALA A 9 16.42 19.75 -4.86
C ALA A 9 15.75 21.10 -5.16
N ILE A 10 15.00 21.61 -4.18
CA ILE A 10 14.35 22.94 -4.24
C ILE A 10 15.44 23.97 -3.90
N LYS A 11 15.91 24.72 -4.90
CA LYS A 11 17.00 25.70 -4.80
C LYS A 11 16.71 26.91 -5.69
N GLY A 12 17.44 28.01 -5.48
CA GLY A 12 17.25 29.27 -6.21
C GLY A 12 16.18 30.14 -5.56
N TYR A 13 15.57 31.05 -6.33
CA TYR A 13 14.49 31.89 -5.85
C TYR A 13 13.20 31.07 -5.70
N VAL A 14 12.73 30.94 -4.46
CA VAL A 14 11.53 30.19 -4.10
C VAL A 14 10.47 31.18 -3.63
N ALA A 15 9.38 31.28 -4.38
CA ALA A 15 8.21 32.04 -3.99
C ALA A 15 7.24 31.19 -3.16
N PHE A 16 6.91 31.67 -1.96
CA PHE A 16 5.99 31.03 -1.03
C PHE A 16 4.62 31.69 -1.14
N LEU A 17 3.67 31.00 -1.76
CA LEU A 17 2.35 31.53 -2.10
C LEU A 17 1.23 30.83 -1.33
N GLY A 18 0.12 31.53 -1.10
CA GLY A 18 -1.09 31.00 -0.49
C GLY A 18 -1.30 31.34 0.98
N GLY A 19 -2.54 31.19 1.44
CA GLY A 19 -3.01 31.61 2.76
C GLY A 19 -2.15 31.11 3.94
N PRO A 20 -1.87 29.80 4.08
CA PRO A 20 -1.11 29.30 5.23
C PRO A 20 0.29 29.93 5.34
N LEU A 21 0.97 30.17 4.22
CA LEU A 21 2.31 30.80 4.22
C LEU A 21 2.23 32.32 4.49
N TYR A 22 1.08 32.95 4.23
CA TYR A 22 0.82 34.34 4.62
C TYR A 22 0.46 34.46 6.11
N PHE A 23 -0.47 33.64 6.62
CA PHE A 23 -0.98 33.75 7.99
C PHE A 23 -0.07 33.11 9.06
N LEU A 24 0.78 32.14 8.70
CA LEU A 24 1.65 31.43 9.65
C LEU A 24 3.13 31.78 9.44
N SER A 25 3.61 32.81 10.14
CA SER A 25 5.01 33.26 10.08
C SER A 25 6.02 32.17 10.45
N GLU A 26 5.71 31.34 11.45
CA GLU A 26 6.59 30.23 11.85
C GLU A 26 6.70 29.15 10.77
N LEU A 27 5.66 28.97 9.96
CA LEU A 27 5.73 28.05 8.82
C LEU A 27 6.71 28.58 7.76
N ARG A 28 6.70 29.88 7.48
CA ARG A 28 7.69 30.54 6.60
C ARG A 28 9.12 30.34 7.10
N LYS A 29 9.33 30.61 8.39
CA LYS A 29 10.63 30.43 9.04
C LYS A 29 11.08 28.98 8.94
N ARG A 30 10.19 28.03 9.23
CA ARG A 30 10.51 26.60 9.15
C ARG A 30 10.86 26.16 7.73
N PHE A 31 10.15 26.63 6.71
CA PHE A 31 10.50 26.35 5.31
C PHE A 31 11.88 26.92 4.94
N THR A 32 12.15 28.17 5.34
CA THR A 32 13.43 28.85 5.09
C THR A 32 14.59 28.08 5.72
N GLU A 33 14.48 27.72 7.00
CA GLU A 33 15.47 26.89 7.70
C GLU A 33 15.67 25.52 7.05
N THR A 34 14.57 24.84 6.72
CA THR A 34 14.64 23.45 6.24
C THR A 34 15.19 23.39 4.81
N LEU A 35 14.84 24.36 3.96
CA LEU A 35 15.36 24.48 2.60
C LEU A 35 16.73 25.18 2.54
N LYS A 36 17.21 25.72 3.67
CA LYS A 36 18.45 26.49 3.77
C LYS A 36 18.49 27.65 2.77
N LEU A 37 17.37 28.36 2.66
CA LEU A 37 17.25 29.57 1.84
C LEU A 37 17.68 30.77 2.67
N ASP A 38 18.35 31.74 2.06
CA ASP A 38 18.58 33.05 2.67
C ASP A 38 17.40 34.00 2.40
N GLU A 39 17.44 35.21 2.96
CA GLU A 39 16.38 36.21 2.81
C GLU A 39 16.15 36.65 1.35
N HIS A 40 17.14 36.54 0.48
CA HIS A 40 17.00 36.89 -0.94
C HIS A 40 16.35 35.78 -1.76
N HIS A 41 16.58 34.53 -1.38
CA HIS A 41 16.08 33.36 -2.08
C HIS A 41 14.73 32.86 -1.56
N ALA A 42 14.29 33.30 -0.38
CA ALA A 42 12.96 33.04 0.15
C ALA A 42 12.03 34.24 -0.08
N LEU A 43 11.26 34.21 -1.17
CA LEU A 43 10.36 35.29 -1.55
C LEU A 43 8.98 35.08 -0.91
N PHE A 44 8.57 36.04 -0.08
CA PHE A 44 7.25 36.08 0.56
C PHE A 44 6.52 37.35 0.11
N PRO A 45 5.70 37.28 -0.95
CA PRO A 45 4.93 38.44 -1.41
C PRO A 45 3.92 38.91 -0.35
N ASP A 46 3.71 40.23 -0.25
CA ASP A 46 2.76 40.82 0.70
C ASP A 46 1.32 40.33 0.48
N ASP A 47 0.94 40.08 -0.78
CA ASP A 47 -0.39 39.60 -1.17
C ASP A 47 -0.41 38.11 -1.52
N ALA A 48 0.50 37.30 -0.96
CA ALA A 48 0.65 35.88 -1.28
C ALA A 48 -0.69 35.08 -1.27
N GLN A 49 -1.64 35.46 -0.42
CA GLN A 49 -3.00 34.90 -0.33
C GLN A 49 -3.87 35.17 -1.56
N PHE A 50 -3.61 36.25 -2.31
CA PHE A 50 -4.39 36.66 -3.48
C PHE A 50 -3.75 36.26 -4.82
N TYR A 51 -2.57 35.65 -4.83
CA TYR A 51 -1.82 35.35 -6.06
C TYR A 51 -2.60 34.52 -7.10
N VAL A 52 -3.45 33.58 -6.67
CA VAL A 52 -4.29 32.80 -7.59
C VAL A 52 -5.35 33.69 -8.25
N ALA A 53 -5.98 34.58 -7.48
CA ALA A 53 -6.97 35.53 -8.00
C ALA A 53 -6.32 36.58 -8.93
N LEU A 54 -5.15 37.10 -8.55
CA LEU A 54 -4.35 37.98 -9.41
C LEU A 54 -3.95 37.27 -10.71
N GLY A 55 -3.50 36.01 -10.63
CA GLY A 55 -3.17 35.19 -11.79
C GLY A 55 -4.38 34.97 -12.72
N ALA A 56 -5.55 34.69 -12.15
CA ALA A 56 -6.79 34.56 -12.91
C ALA A 56 -7.19 35.87 -13.61
N ALA A 57 -7.08 37.01 -12.92
CA ALA A 57 -7.34 38.33 -13.50
C ALA A 57 -6.32 38.73 -14.59
N LEU A 58 -5.08 38.30 -14.47
CA LEU A 58 -4.06 38.49 -15.52
C LEU A 58 -4.33 37.58 -16.72
N ALA A 59 -4.68 36.32 -16.48
CA ALA A 59 -5.01 35.35 -17.53
C ALA A 59 -6.28 35.74 -18.31
N SER A 60 -7.23 36.42 -17.67
CA SER A 60 -8.46 36.88 -18.34
C SER A 60 -8.21 37.99 -19.38
N ARG A 61 -7.06 38.69 -19.35
CA ARG A 61 -6.72 39.74 -20.33
C ARG A 61 -6.66 39.22 -21.76
N SER A 62 -6.31 37.95 -21.95
CA SER A 62 -6.27 37.28 -23.26
C SER A 62 -7.55 36.51 -23.59
N ALA A 63 -8.54 36.50 -22.69
CA ALA A 63 -9.80 35.79 -22.90
C ALA A 63 -10.80 36.66 -23.69
N HIS A 64 -11.69 36.00 -24.43
CA HIS A 64 -12.79 36.70 -25.11
C HIS A 64 -13.78 37.26 -24.08
N VAL A 65 -14.16 38.52 -24.27
CA VAL A 65 -15.20 39.16 -23.45
C VAL A 65 -16.54 38.50 -23.75
N ILE A 66 -17.17 37.95 -22.71
CA ILE A 66 -18.51 37.34 -22.80
C ILE A 66 -19.51 38.31 -22.17
N PRO A 67 -20.52 38.80 -22.91
CA PRO A 67 -21.61 39.59 -22.32
C PRO A 67 -22.39 38.77 -21.28
N LEU A 68 -22.76 39.40 -20.16
CA LEU A 68 -23.56 38.75 -19.11
C LEU A 68 -24.86 38.15 -19.65
N THR A 69 -25.50 38.82 -20.62
CA THR A 69 -26.70 38.33 -21.30
C THR A 69 -26.48 37.01 -22.03
N SER A 70 -25.31 36.81 -22.64
CA SER A 70 -24.94 35.54 -23.28
C SER A 70 -24.69 34.44 -22.24
N LEU A 71 -24.14 34.78 -21.07
CA LEU A 71 -24.00 33.86 -19.94
C LEU A 71 -25.37 33.42 -19.40
N ILE A 72 -26.30 34.35 -19.19
CA ILE A 72 -27.67 34.06 -18.74
C ILE A 72 -28.38 33.15 -19.74
N GLN A 73 -28.33 33.47 -21.03
CA GLN A 73 -28.93 32.61 -22.08
C GLN A 73 -28.28 31.22 -22.16
N ARG A 74 -26.97 31.11 -21.88
CA ARG A 74 -26.31 29.80 -21.79
C ARG A 74 -26.76 29.03 -20.55
N MET A 75 -26.99 29.70 -19.43
CA MET A 75 -27.53 29.10 -18.20
C MET A 75 -28.96 28.61 -18.38
N ASP A 76 -29.81 29.36 -19.10
CA ASP A 76 -31.20 28.96 -19.38
C ASP A 76 -31.29 27.70 -20.27
N ASN A 77 -30.24 27.46 -21.08
CA ASN A 77 -30.13 26.30 -21.98
C ASN A 77 -29.10 25.27 -21.51
N LEU A 78 -28.58 25.41 -20.29
CA LEU A 78 -27.60 24.49 -19.73
C LEU A 78 -28.35 23.23 -19.32
N ASP A 79 -28.10 22.15 -20.04
CA ASP A 79 -28.64 20.84 -19.68
C ASP A 79 -27.81 20.26 -18.52
N ILE A 80 -28.21 20.61 -17.29
CA ILE A 80 -27.56 20.15 -16.05
C ILE A 80 -27.84 18.66 -15.80
N SER A 81 -28.74 18.04 -16.58
CA SER A 81 -29.10 16.63 -16.41
C SER A 81 -27.98 15.67 -16.83
N GLY A 82 -26.99 16.13 -17.61
CA GLY A 82 -25.89 15.32 -18.14
C GLY A 82 -24.60 15.29 -17.31
N GLU A 83 -24.47 16.09 -16.25
CA GLU A 83 -23.20 16.27 -15.50
C GLU A 83 -23.23 15.78 -14.04
N GLN A 84 -24.33 15.19 -13.56
CA GLN A 84 -24.37 14.64 -12.21
C GLN A 84 -23.72 13.24 -12.16
N GLU A 85 -22.40 13.20 -11.97
CA GLU A 85 -21.63 11.99 -11.66
C GLU A 85 -21.77 11.54 -10.18
N ILE A 86 -22.70 12.11 -9.40
CA ILE A 86 -22.90 11.70 -8.01
C ILE A 86 -23.63 10.37 -7.97
N THR A 87 -22.94 9.35 -7.47
CA THR A 87 -23.59 8.09 -7.10
C THR A 87 -24.30 8.29 -5.76
N HIS A 88 -25.61 8.08 -5.73
CA HIS A 88 -26.42 8.19 -4.52
C HIS A 88 -26.59 6.82 -3.84
N LEU A 89 -26.71 6.84 -2.51
CA LEU A 89 -26.99 5.68 -1.67
C LEU A 89 -28.46 5.67 -1.24
N GLN A 90 -28.93 4.52 -0.74
CA GLN A 90 -30.26 4.45 -0.16
C GLN A 90 -30.36 5.35 1.10
N PRO A 91 -31.52 5.99 1.36
CA PRO A 91 -31.79 6.67 2.61
C PRO A 91 -31.62 5.74 3.82
N LEU A 92 -31.22 6.30 4.97
CA LEU A 92 -31.08 5.53 6.21
C LEU A 92 -32.42 5.01 6.74
N PHE A 93 -33.46 5.82 6.54
CA PHE A 93 -34.85 5.51 6.87
C PHE A 93 -35.72 5.99 5.72
N ALA A 94 -36.68 5.18 5.31
CA ALA A 94 -37.66 5.54 4.28
C ALA A 94 -38.70 6.54 4.80
N ASN A 95 -38.97 6.53 6.12
CA ASN A 95 -39.93 7.41 6.77
C ASN A 95 -39.73 7.45 8.30
N GLN A 96 -40.47 8.34 8.98
CA GLN A 96 -40.40 8.52 10.43
C GLN A 96 -40.80 7.27 11.23
N ASN A 97 -41.76 6.46 10.75
CA ASN A 97 -42.19 5.27 11.49
C ASN A 97 -41.07 4.24 11.60
N GLU A 98 -40.28 4.06 10.54
CA GLU A 98 -39.12 3.15 10.55
C GLU A 98 -38.04 3.61 11.55
N LEU A 99 -37.84 4.93 11.69
CA LEU A 99 -36.94 5.50 12.69
C LEU A 99 -37.46 5.26 14.12
N ASP A 100 -38.77 5.40 14.35
CA ASP A 100 -39.37 5.19 15.67
C ASP A 100 -39.30 3.70 16.08
N GLU A 101 -39.57 2.76 15.16
CA GLU A 101 -39.41 1.32 15.39
C GLU A 101 -37.95 0.94 15.72
N PHE A 102 -36.99 1.53 14.99
CA PHE A 102 -35.57 1.36 15.24
C PHE A 102 -35.18 1.82 16.65
N ARG A 103 -35.65 3.01 17.08
CA ARG A 103 -35.39 3.55 18.42
C ARG A 103 -36.01 2.68 19.52
N GLU A 104 -37.25 2.22 19.32
CA GLU A 104 -37.92 1.33 20.28
C GLU A 104 -37.15 0.02 20.48
N ARG A 105 -36.72 -0.63 19.38
CA ARG A 105 -35.96 -1.88 19.43
C ARG A 105 -34.64 -1.75 20.21
N HIS A 106 -33.87 -0.71 19.93
CA HIS A 106 -32.58 -0.47 20.61
C HIS A 106 -32.74 -0.05 22.08
N SER A 107 -33.90 0.47 22.47
CA SER A 107 -34.20 0.81 23.87
C SER A 107 -34.35 -0.40 24.82
N ARG A 108 -34.42 -1.63 24.29
CA ARG A 108 -34.68 -2.86 25.07
C ARG A 108 -33.45 -3.43 25.79
N HIS A 109 -32.24 -3.11 25.33
CA HIS A 109 -30.99 -3.67 25.89
C HIS A 109 -30.42 -2.75 26.98
N GLN A 110 -31.17 -2.56 28.07
CA GLN A 110 -30.78 -1.66 29.16
C GLN A 110 -30.12 -2.40 30.33
N ILE A 111 -29.08 -1.80 30.89
CA ILE A 111 -28.48 -2.26 32.13
C ILE A 111 -29.35 -1.95 33.35
N THR A 112 -29.35 -2.86 34.33
CA THR A 112 -29.90 -2.60 35.66
C THR A 112 -29.10 -1.51 36.37
N ARG A 113 -29.74 -0.38 36.66
CA ARG A 113 -29.17 0.74 37.44
C ARG A 113 -29.67 0.68 38.87
N SER A 114 -28.78 0.93 39.83
CA SER A 114 -29.12 1.03 41.25
C SER A 114 -28.65 2.36 41.80
N ASN A 115 -29.40 2.95 42.73
CA ASN A 115 -29.06 4.26 43.28
C ASN A 115 -27.87 4.15 44.25
N LEU A 116 -26.74 4.79 43.91
CA LEU A 116 -25.53 4.80 44.74
C LEU A 116 -25.80 5.30 46.16
N SER A 117 -26.65 6.31 46.37
CA SER A 117 -26.86 6.90 47.70
C SER A 117 -27.55 5.97 48.69
N LEU A 118 -28.21 4.93 48.20
CA LEU A 118 -28.93 3.93 48.98
C LEU A 118 -28.19 2.58 49.05
N TYR A 119 -27.02 2.47 48.40
CA TYR A 119 -26.29 1.21 48.31
C TYR A 119 -25.48 0.92 49.58
N ASN A 120 -25.47 -0.35 50.00
CA ASN A 120 -24.68 -0.85 51.12
C ASN A 120 -24.04 -2.18 50.70
N GLY A 121 -22.73 -2.32 50.89
CA GLY A 121 -21.97 -3.49 50.49
C GLY A 121 -20.72 -3.16 49.65
N ASP A 122 -20.13 -4.22 49.10
CA ASP A 122 -18.93 -4.13 48.28
C ASP A 122 -19.27 -3.70 46.84
N CYS A 123 -18.58 -2.67 46.37
CA CYS A 123 -18.65 -2.17 45.00
C CYS A 123 -17.29 -2.24 44.32
N TYR A 124 -17.30 -2.25 42.99
CA TYR A 124 -16.12 -2.50 42.16
C TYR A 124 -15.98 -1.40 41.13
N LEU A 125 -14.79 -0.82 41.04
CA LEU A 125 -14.53 0.34 40.20
C LEU A 125 -13.74 -0.07 38.96
N GLY A 126 -14.25 0.29 37.79
CA GLY A 126 -13.57 0.18 36.53
C GLY A 126 -13.30 1.54 35.92
N ILE A 127 -12.10 1.73 35.39
CA ILE A 127 -11.65 2.96 34.74
C ILE A 127 -11.16 2.60 33.34
N ASP A 128 -11.69 3.23 32.30
CA ASP A 128 -11.12 3.20 30.96
C ASP A 128 -10.53 4.59 30.64
N ALA A 129 -9.20 4.65 30.66
CA ALA A 129 -8.44 5.85 30.36
C ALA A 129 -8.00 5.81 28.88
N GLY A 130 -8.90 6.15 27.97
CA GLY A 130 -8.63 6.24 26.54
C GLY A 130 -7.69 7.41 26.16
N SER A 131 -7.30 7.47 24.88
CA SER A 131 -6.45 8.55 24.35
C SER A 131 -7.16 9.91 24.36
N THR A 132 -8.47 9.94 24.08
CA THR A 132 -9.27 11.17 24.01
C THR A 132 -10.31 11.29 25.13
N THR A 133 -10.80 10.17 25.66
CA THR A 133 -11.90 10.15 26.63
C THR A 133 -11.52 9.37 27.89
N THR A 134 -12.14 9.74 29.00
CA THR A 134 -12.07 9.01 30.27
C THR A 134 -13.45 8.48 30.61
N LYS A 135 -13.52 7.20 30.96
CA LYS A 135 -14.75 6.54 31.39
C LYS A 135 -14.56 5.87 32.73
N VAL A 136 -15.58 5.94 33.56
CA VAL A 136 -15.61 5.30 34.88
C VAL A 136 -16.94 4.59 35.05
N ALA A 137 -16.90 3.38 35.59
CA ALA A 137 -18.09 2.62 35.98
C ALA A 137 -17.86 2.04 37.39
N LEU A 138 -18.81 2.29 38.30
CA LEU A 138 -18.89 1.63 39.58
C LEU A 138 -20.05 0.65 39.55
N ILE A 139 -19.80 -0.62 39.87
CA ILE A 139 -20.82 -1.67 39.89
C ILE A 139 -20.99 -2.27 41.28
N SER A 140 -22.19 -2.78 41.57
CA SER A 140 -22.47 -3.61 42.75
C SER A 140 -21.88 -5.01 42.62
N ASP A 141 -21.87 -5.77 43.71
CA ASP A 141 -21.66 -7.22 43.75
C ASP A 141 -22.54 -7.99 42.73
N THR A 142 -23.80 -7.61 42.57
CA THR A 142 -24.73 -8.20 41.59
C THR A 142 -24.45 -7.77 40.15
N GLY A 143 -23.58 -6.77 39.92
CA GLY A 143 -23.26 -6.24 38.59
C GLY A 143 -24.17 -5.11 38.11
N SER A 144 -24.99 -4.53 39.00
CA SER A 144 -25.81 -3.35 38.69
C SER A 144 -24.94 -2.10 38.64
N LEU A 145 -25.21 -1.18 37.70
CA LEU A 145 -24.47 0.07 37.57
C LEU A 145 -24.91 1.07 38.65
N LEU A 146 -23.96 1.50 39.49
CA LEU A 146 -24.18 2.43 40.60
C LEU A 146 -23.79 3.86 40.25
N TYR A 147 -22.69 4.01 39.50
CA TYR A 147 -22.16 5.30 39.07
C TYR A 147 -21.47 5.16 37.72
N SER A 148 -21.59 6.17 36.87
CA SER A 148 -20.88 6.23 35.60
C SER A 148 -20.46 7.64 35.25
N PHE A 149 -19.34 7.75 34.53
CA PHE A 149 -18.88 9.00 33.92
C PHE A 149 -18.32 8.72 32.53
N TYR A 150 -18.59 9.62 31.58
CA TYR A 150 -18.00 9.66 30.24
C TYR A 150 -17.67 11.12 29.92
N GLY A 151 -16.45 11.40 29.48
CA GLY A 151 -16.07 12.76 29.09
C GLY A 151 -14.71 12.84 28.38
N ASN A 152 -14.48 13.96 27.68
CA ASN A 152 -13.19 14.25 27.05
C ASN A 152 -12.12 14.52 28.11
N ASN A 153 -10.96 13.90 27.97
CA ASN A 153 -9.86 14.04 28.93
C ASN A 153 -9.04 15.34 28.74
N THR A 154 -9.33 16.13 27.69
CA THR A 154 -8.67 17.40 27.34
C THR A 154 -7.14 17.32 27.25
N GLY A 155 -6.61 16.12 26.95
CA GLY A 155 -5.17 15.85 26.88
C GLY A 155 -4.52 15.46 28.20
N SER A 156 -5.27 15.35 29.31
CA SER A 156 -4.77 14.88 30.61
C SER A 156 -5.67 13.79 31.22
N PRO A 157 -5.45 12.51 30.86
CA PRO A 157 -6.19 11.38 31.42
C PRO A 157 -6.14 11.31 32.95
N LEU A 158 -4.98 11.58 33.55
CA LEU A 158 -4.81 11.49 35.01
C LEU A 158 -5.62 12.55 35.76
N ASN A 159 -5.59 13.81 35.31
CA ASN A 159 -6.35 14.87 35.97
C ASN A 159 -7.86 14.63 35.83
N SER A 160 -8.29 14.15 34.67
CA SER A 160 -9.69 13.75 34.45
C SER A 160 -10.11 12.68 35.44
N VAL A 161 -9.33 11.60 35.58
CA VAL A 161 -9.60 10.53 36.57
C VAL A 161 -9.62 11.07 38.00
N ILE A 162 -8.67 11.93 38.39
CA ILE A 162 -8.64 12.55 39.73
C ILE A 162 -9.90 13.36 40.01
N HIS A 163 -10.38 14.14 39.03
CA HIS A 163 -11.61 14.92 39.18
C HIS A 163 -12.82 14.00 39.40
N ILE A 164 -12.94 12.95 38.60
CA ILE A 164 -14.05 11.98 38.67
C ILE A 164 -14.01 11.20 39.99
N LEU A 165 -12.84 10.77 40.44
CA LEU A 165 -12.71 10.07 41.73
C LEU A 165 -13.08 10.97 42.91
N ASN A 166 -12.77 12.27 42.86
CA ASN A 166 -13.23 13.22 43.88
C ASN A 166 -14.75 13.34 43.90
N ASP A 167 -15.40 13.44 42.73
CA ASP A 167 -16.87 13.44 42.62
C ASP A 167 -17.46 12.13 43.17
N LEU A 168 -16.89 10.98 42.79
CA LEU A 168 -17.32 9.68 43.28
C LEU A 168 -17.19 9.56 44.81
N TYR A 169 -16.05 9.95 45.40
CA TYR A 169 -15.85 9.96 46.85
C TYR A 169 -16.74 10.94 47.61
N ASN A 170 -17.31 11.94 46.94
CA ASN A 170 -18.29 12.84 47.54
C ASN A 170 -19.70 12.24 47.53
N ARG A 171 -19.96 11.26 46.66
CA ARG A 171 -21.27 10.60 46.49
C ARG A 171 -21.34 9.21 47.11
N LEU A 172 -20.20 8.62 47.47
CA LEU A 172 -20.11 7.29 48.07
C LEU A 172 -20.69 7.30 49.50
N PRO A 173 -21.75 6.53 49.81
CA PRO A 173 -22.32 6.45 51.16
C PRO A 173 -21.41 5.67 52.11
N GLU A 174 -21.54 5.88 53.43
CA GLU A 174 -20.71 5.20 54.44
C GLU A 174 -20.82 3.67 54.41
N GLY A 175 -21.96 3.13 53.97
CA GLY A 175 -22.19 1.69 53.84
C GLY A 175 -21.61 1.06 52.57
N ALA A 176 -21.14 1.85 51.59
CA ALA A 176 -20.56 1.33 50.35
C ALA A 176 -19.03 1.33 50.42
N ARG A 177 -18.41 0.20 50.11
CA ARG A 177 -16.95 0.04 50.12
C ARG A 177 -16.44 -0.37 48.75
N ILE A 178 -15.40 0.31 48.23
CA ILE A 178 -14.72 -0.10 47.01
C ILE A 178 -13.78 -1.27 47.35
N ALA A 179 -14.18 -2.50 47.02
CA ALA A 179 -13.46 -3.72 47.38
C ALA A 179 -12.24 -3.96 46.48
N ASN A 180 -12.36 -3.65 45.18
CA ASN A 180 -11.30 -3.84 44.20
C ASN A 180 -11.47 -2.88 43.02
N THR A 181 -10.37 -2.57 42.33
CA THR A 181 -10.35 -1.65 41.18
C THR A 181 -9.59 -2.22 40.00
N ALA A 182 -10.04 -1.87 38.79
CA ALA A 182 -9.31 -2.18 37.57
C ALA A 182 -9.27 -0.96 36.64
N VAL A 183 -8.16 -0.84 35.92
CA VAL A 183 -7.99 0.17 34.88
C VAL A 183 -7.63 -0.48 33.55
N THR A 184 -8.12 0.12 32.48
CA THR A 184 -7.83 -0.24 31.10
C THR A 184 -7.63 0.99 30.21
N GLY A 185 -7.45 0.79 28.92
CA GLY A 185 -7.22 1.84 27.93
C GLY A 185 -5.77 2.34 27.86
N TYR A 186 -5.52 3.34 27.02
CA TYR A 186 -4.17 3.88 26.74
C TYR A 186 -3.43 4.39 28.00
N GLY A 187 -4.16 4.95 28.96
CA GLY A 187 -3.65 5.51 30.20
C GLY A 187 -3.42 4.49 31.32
N GLU A 188 -3.74 3.20 31.11
CA GLU A 188 -3.69 2.13 32.13
C GLU A 188 -2.45 2.20 33.02
N GLY A 189 -1.25 2.15 32.42
CA GLY A 189 0.00 2.12 33.19
C GLY A 189 0.24 3.38 34.03
N LEU A 190 -0.12 4.55 33.50
CA LEU A 190 0.02 5.82 34.21
C LEU A 190 -0.96 5.89 35.39
N ILE A 191 -2.23 5.60 35.15
CA ILE A 191 -3.28 5.67 36.17
C ILE A 191 -3.03 4.63 37.26
N LYS A 192 -2.64 3.41 36.87
CA LYS A 192 -2.29 2.35 37.82
C LYS A 192 -1.14 2.75 38.74
N ALA A 193 -0.07 3.30 38.17
CA ALA A 193 1.09 3.73 38.95
C ALA A 193 0.79 4.98 39.82
N ALA A 194 -0.02 5.91 39.33
CA ALA A 194 -0.34 7.16 40.00
C ALA A 194 -1.33 6.97 41.16
N LEU A 195 -2.37 6.16 40.96
CA LEU A 195 -3.52 6.06 41.86
C LEU A 195 -3.59 4.72 42.60
N HIS A 196 -2.59 3.86 42.43
CA HIS A 196 -2.53 2.51 43.00
C HIS A 196 -3.78 1.67 42.65
N ILE A 197 -4.17 1.66 41.37
CA ILE A 197 -5.22 0.77 40.90
C ILE A 197 -4.76 -0.69 41.05
N ASP A 198 -5.62 -1.56 41.56
CA ASP A 198 -5.23 -2.94 41.89
C ASP A 198 -4.87 -3.73 40.62
N ILE A 199 -5.75 -3.68 39.62
CA ILE A 199 -5.63 -4.46 38.39
C ILE A 199 -5.40 -3.54 37.19
N GLY A 200 -4.48 -3.94 36.32
CA GLY A 200 -4.31 -3.33 34.99
C GLY A 200 -4.66 -4.40 33.98
N GLU A 201 -5.61 -4.11 33.09
CA GLU A 201 -6.11 -5.09 32.12
C GLU A 201 -6.14 -4.52 30.72
N VAL A 202 -5.92 -5.37 29.72
CA VAL A 202 -5.98 -4.97 28.32
C VAL A 202 -7.42 -4.67 27.91
N GLU A 203 -7.61 -3.57 27.20
CA GLU A 203 -8.92 -3.06 26.78
C GLU A 203 -9.76 -4.10 26.04
N THR A 204 -9.14 -4.89 25.15
CA THR A 204 -9.83 -5.96 24.42
C THR A 204 -10.47 -7.00 25.34
N VAL A 205 -9.83 -7.33 26.46
CA VAL A 205 -10.36 -8.27 27.46
C VAL A 205 -11.52 -7.61 28.22
N ALA A 206 -11.36 -6.34 28.62
CA ALA A 206 -12.42 -5.61 29.30
C ALA A 206 -13.70 -5.49 28.43
N HIS A 207 -13.55 -5.08 27.17
CA HIS A 207 -14.68 -5.00 26.22
C HIS A 207 -15.35 -6.37 25.99
N TYR A 208 -14.55 -7.46 25.91
CA TYR A 208 -15.08 -8.81 25.82
C TYR A 208 -15.87 -9.21 27.06
N THR A 209 -15.32 -8.98 28.27
CA THR A 209 -16.00 -9.26 29.53
C THR A 209 -17.33 -8.51 29.63
N ALA A 210 -17.37 -7.24 29.22
CA ALA A 210 -18.59 -6.45 29.17
C ALA A 210 -19.59 -7.01 28.15
N ALA A 211 -19.16 -7.33 26.93
CA ALA A 211 -20.05 -7.88 25.90
C ALA A 211 -20.71 -9.19 26.35
N ARG A 212 -19.93 -10.09 26.95
CA ARG A 212 -20.37 -11.40 27.44
C ARG A 212 -21.46 -11.28 28.51
N PHE A 213 -21.50 -10.18 29.25
CA PHE A 213 -22.55 -9.91 30.23
C PHE A 213 -23.91 -9.63 29.56
N PHE A 214 -23.93 -8.87 28.46
CA PHE A 214 -25.15 -8.59 27.71
C PHE A 214 -25.57 -9.76 26.81
N ASP A 215 -24.60 -10.46 26.23
CA ASP A 215 -24.84 -11.61 25.39
C ASP A 215 -23.77 -12.69 25.61
N PRO A 216 -24.06 -13.75 26.39
CA PRO A 216 -23.12 -14.85 26.63
C PRO A 216 -22.73 -15.61 25.35
N GLN A 217 -23.51 -15.50 24.28
CA GLN A 217 -23.30 -16.14 22.99
C GLN A 217 -22.82 -15.15 21.91
N VAL A 218 -22.24 -14.01 22.32
CA VAL A 218 -21.67 -13.03 21.37
C VAL A 218 -20.68 -13.69 20.41
N ASP A 219 -20.91 -13.51 19.12
CA ASP A 219 -20.03 -13.99 18.04
C ASP A 219 -19.01 -12.90 17.65
N LEU A 220 -19.44 -11.63 17.70
CA LEU A 220 -18.66 -10.48 17.26
C LEU A 220 -18.88 -9.28 18.18
N ILE A 221 -17.78 -8.60 18.51
CA ILE A 221 -17.80 -7.30 19.18
C ILE A 221 -17.19 -6.28 18.25
N LEU A 222 -17.94 -5.22 17.93
CA LEU A 222 -17.45 -4.09 17.15
C LEU A 222 -17.44 -2.82 18.02
N ASP A 223 -16.25 -2.41 18.43
CA ASP A 223 -16.01 -1.16 19.16
C ASP A 223 -15.51 -0.07 18.20
N ILE A 224 -16.26 1.03 18.05
CA ILE A 224 -15.80 2.21 17.29
C ILE A 224 -15.66 3.40 18.23
N GLY A 225 -14.40 3.66 18.61
CA GLY A 225 -14.01 4.81 19.42
C GLY A 225 -13.78 6.08 18.59
N GLY A 226 -13.27 7.11 19.27
CA GLY A 226 -12.95 8.40 18.62
C GLY A 226 -11.77 8.30 17.65
N GLN A 227 -10.72 7.56 17.98
CA GLN A 227 -9.49 7.48 17.18
C GLN A 227 -9.13 6.06 16.70
N ASP A 228 -9.72 5.06 17.34
CA ASP A 228 -9.49 3.66 17.02
C ASP A 228 -10.81 2.90 16.85
N MET A 229 -10.70 1.72 16.25
CA MET A 229 -11.77 0.76 16.17
C MET A 229 -11.22 -0.64 16.40
N LYS A 230 -12.03 -1.47 17.05
CA LYS A 230 -11.67 -2.81 17.48
C LYS A 230 -12.78 -3.76 17.10
N CYS A 231 -12.40 -4.87 16.48
CA CYS A 231 -13.30 -5.95 16.16
C CYS A 231 -12.76 -7.24 16.76
N LEU A 232 -13.55 -7.88 17.62
CA LEU A 232 -13.21 -9.12 18.30
C LEU A 232 -14.14 -10.21 17.76
N GLN A 233 -13.56 -11.26 17.18
CA GLN A 233 -14.31 -12.48 16.82
C GLN A 233 -14.18 -13.48 17.95
N ILE A 234 -15.33 -13.94 18.45
CA ILE A 234 -15.43 -14.85 19.58
C ILE A 234 -15.89 -16.20 19.07
N LYS A 235 -15.23 -17.26 19.56
CA LYS A 235 -15.61 -18.63 19.24
C LYS A 235 -15.41 -19.52 20.45
N ASN A 236 -16.44 -20.28 20.81
CA ASN A 236 -16.45 -21.14 22.00
C ASN A 236 -16.09 -20.39 23.29
N GLY A 237 -16.48 -19.12 23.41
CA GLY A 237 -16.20 -18.29 24.59
C GLY A 237 -14.75 -17.78 24.71
N VAL A 238 -13.98 -17.81 23.62
CA VAL A 238 -12.60 -17.30 23.57
C VAL A 238 -12.44 -16.34 22.39
N ILE A 239 -11.59 -15.34 22.56
CA ILE A 239 -11.20 -14.43 21.47
C ILE A 239 -10.36 -15.23 20.44
N GLU A 240 -10.96 -15.55 19.30
CA GLU A 240 -10.29 -16.24 18.19
C GLU A 240 -9.42 -15.25 17.39
N ASN A 241 -9.93 -14.03 17.19
CA ASN A 241 -9.29 -13.03 16.35
C ASN A 241 -9.50 -11.61 16.89
N VAL A 242 -8.47 -10.77 16.77
CA VAL A 242 -8.49 -9.36 17.16
C VAL A 242 -8.07 -8.52 15.96
N MET A 243 -9.00 -7.73 15.44
CA MET A 243 -8.79 -6.83 14.31
C MET A 243 -8.85 -5.39 14.80
N LEU A 244 -7.83 -4.60 14.50
CA LEU A 244 -7.71 -3.20 14.91
C LEU A 244 -7.39 -2.35 13.69
N ASN A 245 -7.98 -1.16 13.56
CA ASN A 245 -7.59 -0.26 12.47
C ASN A 245 -6.13 0.20 12.63
N GLU A 246 -5.40 0.23 11.52
CA GLU A 246 -4.00 0.66 11.50
C GLU A 246 -3.92 2.17 11.29
N ALA A 247 -3.70 2.95 12.37
CA ALA A 247 -3.38 4.38 12.32
C ALA A 247 -4.33 5.25 11.45
N CYS A 248 -5.50 4.73 11.07
CA CYS A 248 -6.35 5.28 10.03
C CYS A 248 -7.59 5.89 10.68
N SER A 249 -7.70 7.22 10.61
CA SER A 249 -8.82 7.97 11.20
C SER A 249 -10.11 7.89 10.38
N SER A 250 -10.08 7.31 9.17
CA SER A 250 -11.22 7.28 8.23
C SER A 250 -12.41 6.42 8.65
N GLY A 251 -12.30 5.70 9.76
CA GLY A 251 -13.33 4.80 10.27
C GLY A 251 -13.69 5.08 11.73
N CYS A 252 -13.39 6.26 12.27
CA CYS A 252 -13.56 6.55 13.70
C CYS A 252 -14.39 7.83 13.93
N GLY A 253 -14.96 7.98 15.13
CA GLY A 253 -15.84 9.10 15.47
C GLY A 253 -15.20 10.49 15.32
N SER A 254 -13.88 10.62 15.52
CA SER A 254 -13.16 11.91 15.36
C SER A 254 -13.22 12.46 13.94
N PHE A 255 -13.48 11.63 12.94
CA PHE A 255 -13.65 12.10 11.57
C PHE A 255 -15.00 12.80 11.39
N ILE A 256 -16.08 12.24 11.93
CA ILE A 256 -17.41 12.86 11.94
C ILE A 256 -17.38 14.15 12.77
N GLU A 257 -16.81 14.07 13.98
CA GLU A 257 -16.64 15.22 14.88
C GLU A 257 -15.83 16.35 14.23
N GLY A 258 -14.69 16.03 13.61
CA GLY A 258 -13.85 17.00 12.94
C GLY A 258 -14.54 17.65 11.73
N PHE A 259 -15.40 16.93 11.02
CA PHE A 259 -16.15 17.47 9.90
C PHE A 259 -17.29 18.38 10.35
N ALA A 260 -18.07 17.96 11.36
CA ALA A 260 -19.11 18.79 11.98
C ALA A 260 -18.52 20.11 12.50
N HIS A 261 -17.39 20.05 13.22
CA HIS A 261 -16.66 21.24 13.66
C HIS A 261 -16.19 22.15 12.51
N SER A 262 -15.78 21.57 11.38
CA SER A 262 -15.37 22.38 10.21
C SER A 262 -16.52 23.15 9.55
N LEU A 263 -17.76 22.71 9.80
CA LEU A 263 -18.99 23.37 9.37
C LEU A 263 -19.60 24.26 10.45
N ASP A 264 -18.98 24.35 11.64
CA ASP A 264 -19.50 25.06 12.81
C ASP A 264 -20.88 24.52 13.28
N ILE A 265 -21.07 23.19 13.17
CA ILE A 265 -22.30 22.49 13.57
C ILE A 265 -21.98 21.53 14.73
N PRO A 266 -22.78 21.49 15.81
CA PRO A 266 -22.67 20.47 16.85
C PRO A 266 -22.76 19.05 16.29
N VAL A 267 -22.01 18.09 16.85
CA VAL A 267 -21.94 16.71 16.34
C VAL A 267 -23.32 16.03 16.40
N GLU A 268 -24.09 16.32 17.43
CA GLU A 268 -25.43 15.78 17.65
C GLU A 268 -26.40 16.27 16.56
N GLU A 269 -26.36 17.57 16.25
CA GLU A 269 -27.16 18.15 15.17
C GLU A 269 -26.75 17.59 13.80
N PHE A 270 -25.43 17.46 13.56
CA PHE A 270 -24.90 16.87 12.33
C PHE A 270 -25.35 15.42 12.14
N ALA A 271 -25.46 14.63 13.22
CA ALA A 271 -25.95 13.27 13.20
C ALA A 271 -27.46 13.20 12.92
N GLU A 272 -28.27 14.07 13.53
CA GLU A 272 -29.72 14.11 13.29
C GLU A 272 -30.05 14.49 11.83
N LEU A 273 -29.30 15.41 11.23
CA LEU A 273 -29.46 15.77 9.81
C LEU A 273 -29.28 14.58 8.85
N ALA A 274 -28.50 13.55 9.22
CA ALA A 274 -28.35 12.35 8.40
C ALA A 274 -29.60 11.48 8.39
N LEU A 275 -30.38 11.47 9.49
CA LEU A 275 -31.53 10.57 9.65
C LEU A 275 -32.67 10.93 8.69
N THR A 276 -32.77 12.21 8.30
CA THR A 276 -33.78 12.74 7.38
C THR A 276 -33.25 12.97 5.96
N ALA A 277 -32.07 12.45 5.61
CA ALA A 277 -31.47 12.65 4.31
C ALA A 277 -32.19 11.84 3.21
N GLU A 278 -32.67 12.52 2.18
CA GLU A 278 -33.42 11.90 1.08
C GLU A 278 -32.52 11.31 -0.02
N SER A 279 -31.31 11.85 -0.20
CA SER A 279 -30.41 11.43 -1.29
C SER A 279 -28.94 11.34 -0.84
N PRO A 280 -28.60 10.47 0.13
CA PRO A 280 -27.24 10.35 0.64
C PRO A 280 -26.20 10.15 -0.46
N VAL A 281 -25.06 10.83 -0.36
CA VAL A 281 -24.01 10.76 -1.40
C VAL A 281 -23.00 9.63 -1.11
N ASP A 282 -22.58 8.87 -2.13
CA ASP A 282 -21.51 7.88 -1.97
C ASP A 282 -20.14 8.55 -1.98
N LEU A 283 -19.59 8.78 -0.79
CA LEU A 283 -18.26 9.37 -0.62
C LEU A 283 -17.13 8.34 -0.72
N GLY A 284 -17.47 7.07 -0.93
CA GLY A 284 -16.54 5.94 -0.97
C GLY A 284 -15.94 5.60 0.40
N SER A 285 -15.21 4.48 0.49
CA SER A 285 -14.73 3.94 1.78
C SER A 285 -13.25 4.25 2.11
N ARG A 286 -12.67 5.33 1.56
CA ARG A 286 -11.21 5.60 1.55
C ARG A 286 -10.65 6.34 2.77
N CYS A 287 -9.41 6.79 2.68
CA CYS A 287 -8.75 7.65 3.67
C CYS A 287 -9.52 8.98 3.79
N THR A 288 -9.52 9.58 4.98
CA THR A 288 -10.13 10.89 5.28
C THR A 288 -9.72 11.98 4.30
N VAL A 289 -8.49 11.95 3.80
CA VAL A 289 -8.00 12.92 2.80
C VAL A 289 -8.76 12.83 1.48
N PHE A 290 -9.04 11.62 1.00
CA PHE A 290 -9.81 11.41 -0.22
C PHE A 290 -11.31 11.66 0.00
N MET A 291 -11.85 11.22 1.14
CA MET A 291 -13.24 11.51 1.49
C MET A 291 -13.48 13.02 1.58
N ASN A 292 -12.59 13.80 2.20
CA ASN A 292 -12.67 15.26 2.21
C ASN A 292 -12.64 15.88 0.81
N SER A 293 -11.94 15.25 -0.14
CA SER A 293 -11.94 15.71 -1.53
C SER A 293 -13.28 15.42 -2.21
N MET A 294 -13.87 14.25 -1.97
CA MET A 294 -15.19 13.87 -2.46
C MET A 294 -16.29 14.74 -1.84
N VAL A 295 -16.25 14.98 -0.52
CA VAL A 295 -17.22 15.85 0.14
C VAL A 295 -17.21 17.26 -0.47
N LYS A 296 -16.02 17.84 -0.69
CA LYS A 296 -15.90 19.13 -1.37
C LYS A 296 -16.42 19.12 -2.79
N GLN A 297 -16.34 17.98 -3.47
CA GLN A 297 -16.90 17.81 -4.81
C GLN A 297 -18.43 17.76 -4.75
N SER A 298 -19.00 16.88 -3.92
CA SER A 298 -20.44 16.79 -3.72
C SER A 298 -21.07 18.11 -3.24
N GLN A 299 -20.36 18.89 -2.42
CA GLN A 299 -20.78 20.25 -2.05
C GLN A 299 -20.85 21.20 -3.24
N LYS A 300 -19.89 21.15 -4.17
CA LYS A 300 -19.92 21.98 -5.40
C LYS A 300 -21.06 21.59 -6.33
N GLU A 301 -21.43 20.31 -6.31
CA GLU A 301 -22.50 19.74 -7.13
C GLU A 301 -23.88 19.84 -6.46
N GLY A 302 -23.97 20.45 -5.27
CA GLY A 302 -25.23 20.82 -4.62
C GLY A 302 -25.76 19.85 -3.56
N ALA A 303 -24.98 18.86 -3.11
CA ALA A 303 -25.40 17.95 -2.05
C ALA A 303 -25.65 18.69 -0.72
N THR A 304 -26.74 18.31 -0.01
CA THR A 304 -27.07 18.92 1.27
C THR A 304 -26.13 18.42 2.39
N ILE A 305 -26.11 19.13 3.52
CA ILE A 305 -25.35 18.71 4.71
C ILE A 305 -25.86 17.36 5.22
N GLY A 306 -27.18 17.12 5.18
CA GLY A 306 -27.80 15.84 5.55
C GLY A 306 -27.34 14.70 4.65
N ASP A 307 -27.35 14.89 3.32
CA ASP A 307 -26.89 13.88 2.37
C ASP A 307 -25.42 13.53 2.55
N ILE A 308 -24.59 14.53 2.84
CA ILE A 308 -23.17 14.36 3.17
C ILE A 308 -23.00 13.62 4.50
N SER A 309 -23.77 13.97 5.53
CA SER A 309 -23.69 13.34 6.86
C SER A 309 -24.09 11.85 6.80
N ALA A 310 -25.16 11.53 6.08
CA ALA A 310 -25.58 10.15 5.81
C ALA A 310 -24.52 9.41 4.96
N GLY A 311 -23.99 10.04 3.92
CA GLY A 311 -22.89 9.50 3.11
C GLY A 311 -21.62 9.19 3.90
N LEU A 312 -21.24 10.08 4.84
CA LEU A 312 -20.12 9.88 5.75
C LEU A 312 -20.38 8.72 6.72
N SER A 313 -21.62 8.59 7.21
CA SER A 313 -22.03 7.49 8.09
C SER A 313 -21.87 6.12 7.41
N TYR A 314 -22.36 6.01 6.17
CA TYR A 314 -22.11 4.83 5.32
C TYR A 314 -20.61 4.60 5.12
N SER A 315 -19.85 5.65 4.84
CA SER A 315 -18.41 5.55 4.52
C SER A 315 -17.59 5.03 5.70
N VAL A 316 -17.89 5.50 6.93
CA VAL A 316 -17.25 5.02 8.18
C VAL A 316 -17.50 3.53 8.37
N ILE A 317 -18.75 3.07 8.21
CA ILE A 317 -19.10 1.65 8.35
C ILE A 317 -18.53 0.80 7.22
N LYS A 318 -18.63 1.24 5.95
CA LYS A 318 -18.01 0.54 4.81
C LYS A 318 -16.50 0.37 5.04
N ASN A 319 -15.83 1.38 5.58
CA ASN A 319 -14.42 1.32 5.95
C ASN A 319 -14.18 0.27 7.05
N ALA A 320 -14.98 0.29 8.13
CA ALA A 320 -14.92 -0.68 9.21
C ALA A 320 -15.03 -2.12 8.71
N LEU A 321 -16.11 -2.42 7.98
CA LEU A 321 -16.46 -3.76 7.55
C LEU A 321 -15.53 -4.29 6.46
N PHE A 322 -15.33 -3.53 5.38
CA PHE A 322 -14.64 -4.05 4.20
C PHE A 322 -13.11 -3.91 4.28
N LYS A 323 -12.58 -2.95 5.06
CA LYS A 323 -11.13 -2.73 5.12
C LYS A 323 -10.48 -3.25 6.38
N VAL A 324 -11.11 -3.02 7.53
CA VAL A 324 -10.53 -3.43 8.82
C VAL A 324 -10.94 -4.86 9.13
N ILE A 325 -12.24 -5.15 9.09
CA ILE A 325 -12.77 -6.49 9.35
C ILE A 325 -12.53 -7.42 8.16
N LYS A 326 -12.46 -6.87 6.94
CA LYS A 326 -12.40 -7.62 5.68
C LYS A 326 -13.58 -8.60 5.57
N MET A 327 -14.76 -8.15 5.99
CA MET A 327 -16.02 -8.85 5.82
C MET A 327 -16.28 -9.08 4.33
N ARG A 328 -16.58 -10.31 3.95
CA ARG A 328 -16.88 -10.67 2.56
C ARG A 328 -18.37 -10.87 2.40
N ASN A 329 -18.93 -11.63 3.33
CA ASN A 329 -20.36 -11.85 3.44
C ASN A 329 -20.82 -11.56 4.87
N PRO A 330 -22.07 -11.13 5.08
CA PRO A 330 -22.59 -10.84 6.42
C PRO A 330 -22.57 -12.02 7.40
N GLU A 331 -22.55 -13.25 6.90
CA GLU A 331 -22.46 -14.47 7.70
C GLU A 331 -21.12 -14.60 8.44
N ASP A 332 -20.05 -14.00 7.90
CA ASP A 332 -18.71 -14.02 8.51
C ASP A 332 -18.68 -13.29 9.87
N LEU A 333 -19.66 -12.43 10.13
CA LEU A 333 -19.80 -11.69 11.38
C LEU A 333 -20.52 -12.48 12.48
N GLY A 334 -21.01 -13.69 12.19
CA GLY A 334 -21.89 -14.42 13.09
C GLY A 334 -23.30 -13.82 13.14
N ASN A 335 -24.09 -14.27 14.11
CA ASN A 335 -25.49 -13.86 14.27
C ASN A 335 -25.67 -12.92 15.47
N ARG A 336 -24.77 -12.98 16.45
CA ARG A 336 -24.85 -12.25 17.71
C ARG A 336 -23.79 -11.17 17.75
N ILE A 337 -24.13 -10.00 17.21
CA ILE A 337 -23.20 -8.87 17.05
C ILE A 337 -23.50 -7.81 18.12
N VAL A 338 -22.50 -7.52 18.96
CA VAL A 338 -22.58 -6.46 19.98
C VAL A 338 -21.73 -5.26 19.53
N VAL A 339 -22.35 -4.09 19.44
CA VAL A 339 -21.67 -2.84 19.07
C VAL A 339 -21.39 -1.97 20.31
N GLN A 340 -20.22 -1.35 20.36
CA GLN A 340 -19.70 -0.62 21.53
C GLN A 340 -18.89 0.62 21.12
N GLY A 341 -18.66 1.53 22.06
CA GLY A 341 -17.91 2.77 21.82
C GLY A 341 -18.81 3.96 21.49
N GLY A 342 -18.29 5.17 21.75
CA GLY A 342 -19.07 6.41 21.65
C GLY A 342 -19.63 6.71 20.26
N THR A 343 -19.03 6.19 19.20
CA THR A 343 -19.51 6.44 17.83
C THR A 343 -20.87 5.80 17.57
N PHE A 344 -21.24 4.73 18.30
CA PHE A 344 -22.57 4.10 18.17
C PHE A 344 -23.69 4.81 18.96
N GLU A 345 -23.40 5.91 19.66
CA GLU A 345 -24.46 6.84 20.10
C GLU A 345 -25.12 7.53 18.91
N ASN A 346 -24.43 7.64 17.77
CA ASN A 346 -24.97 8.15 16.53
C ASN A 346 -25.85 7.09 15.84
N ASP A 347 -27.16 7.33 15.83
CA ASP A 347 -28.15 6.44 15.20
C ASP A 347 -27.92 6.27 13.68
N ALA A 348 -27.37 7.28 12.99
CA ALA A 348 -27.06 7.18 11.57
C ALA A 348 -25.95 6.17 11.28
N ILE A 349 -24.93 6.12 12.15
CA ILE A 349 -23.84 5.12 12.08
C ILE A 349 -24.38 3.72 12.36
N LEU A 350 -25.20 3.58 13.42
CA LEU A 350 -25.80 2.30 13.79
C LEU A 350 -26.71 1.77 12.69
N ARG A 351 -27.55 2.63 12.11
CA ARG A 351 -28.43 2.26 11.00
C ARG A 351 -27.66 1.91 9.73
N SER A 352 -26.60 2.67 9.41
CA SER A 352 -25.70 2.36 8.29
C SER A 352 -25.11 0.97 8.43
N LEU A 353 -24.73 0.57 9.65
CA LEU A 353 -24.25 -0.79 9.95
C LEU A 353 -25.30 -1.84 9.62
N GLU A 354 -26.52 -1.72 10.17
CA GLU A 354 -27.60 -2.68 9.95
C GLU A 354 -27.96 -2.82 8.47
N LEU A 355 -28.00 -1.71 7.72
CA LEU A 355 -28.29 -1.70 6.28
C LEU A 355 -27.20 -2.37 5.45
N ILE A 356 -25.92 -2.17 5.80
CA ILE A 356 -24.81 -2.77 5.05
C ILE A 356 -24.70 -4.28 5.34
N ILE A 357 -24.88 -4.71 6.59
CA ILE A 357 -24.78 -6.13 6.96
C ILE A 357 -26.10 -6.89 6.75
N GLY A 358 -27.23 -6.19 6.56
CA GLY A 358 -28.55 -6.82 6.43
C GLY A 358 -29.00 -7.57 7.69
N LYS A 359 -28.50 -7.19 8.87
CA LYS A 359 -28.77 -7.82 10.16
C LYS A 359 -28.97 -6.75 11.23
N GLU A 360 -29.83 -7.07 12.20
CA GLU A 360 -29.95 -6.29 13.42
C GLU A 360 -28.74 -6.57 14.34
N VAL A 361 -28.35 -5.55 15.10
CA VAL A 361 -27.25 -5.65 16.08
C VAL A 361 -27.73 -5.28 17.47
N THR A 362 -27.00 -5.72 18.49
CA THR A 362 -27.24 -5.31 19.88
C THR A 362 -26.37 -4.12 20.24
N ARG A 363 -26.99 -2.95 20.47
CA ARG A 363 -26.35 -1.79 21.10
C ARG A 363 -26.73 -1.73 22.58
N PRO A 364 -25.81 -1.97 23.53
CA PRO A 364 -26.06 -1.70 24.93
C PRO A 364 -26.30 -0.19 25.16
N ASP A 365 -27.20 0.15 26.08
CA ASP A 365 -27.48 1.55 26.45
C ASP A 365 -26.29 2.26 27.12
N ILE A 366 -25.26 1.50 27.49
CA ILE A 366 -23.97 2.00 28.00
C ILE A 366 -22.81 1.76 27.03
N ALA A 367 -23.08 1.70 25.72
CA ALA A 367 -22.08 1.47 24.68
C ALA A 367 -20.77 2.27 24.85
N PRO A 368 -20.75 3.56 25.23
CA PRO A 368 -19.52 4.31 25.45
C PRO A 368 -18.69 3.87 26.68
N LEU A 369 -19.32 3.19 27.64
CA LEU A 369 -18.75 2.82 28.94
C LEU A 369 -18.27 1.37 29.00
N MET A 370 -18.42 0.59 27.93
CA MET A 370 -18.20 -0.87 27.94
C MET A 370 -16.81 -1.27 28.43
N GLY A 371 -15.75 -0.54 28.07
CA GLY A 371 -14.40 -0.80 28.58
C GLY A 371 -14.28 -0.62 30.09
N ALA A 372 -14.80 0.48 30.64
CA ALA A 372 -14.80 0.74 32.08
C ALA A 372 -15.69 -0.27 32.83
N PHE A 373 -16.86 -0.59 32.28
CA PHE A 373 -17.78 -1.56 32.85
C PHE A 373 -17.16 -2.97 32.91
N GLY A 374 -16.52 -3.40 31.83
CA GLY A 374 -15.79 -4.67 31.79
C GLY A 374 -14.64 -4.72 32.79
N ALA A 375 -13.88 -3.64 32.93
CA ALA A 375 -12.84 -3.53 33.95
C ALA A 375 -13.43 -3.67 35.37
N ALA A 376 -14.58 -3.05 35.66
CA ALA A 376 -15.26 -3.20 36.94
C ALA A 376 -15.66 -4.66 37.22
N PHE A 377 -16.13 -5.38 36.19
CA PHE A 377 -16.42 -6.82 36.28
C PHE A 377 -15.16 -7.65 36.55
N ILE A 378 -14.04 -7.35 35.90
CA ILE A 378 -12.76 -8.02 36.16
C ILE A 378 -12.30 -7.78 37.60
N ALA A 379 -12.45 -6.54 38.10
CA ALA A 379 -12.16 -6.22 39.50
C ALA A 379 -13.01 -7.07 40.45
N ARG A 380 -14.30 -7.28 40.13
CA ARG A 380 -15.19 -8.16 40.88
C ARG A 380 -14.75 -9.63 40.83
N GLU A 381 -14.53 -10.18 39.64
CA GLU A 381 -14.16 -11.59 39.44
C GLU A 381 -12.83 -11.95 40.11
N ARG A 382 -11.89 -11.00 40.18
CA ARG A 382 -10.55 -11.19 40.79
C ARG A 382 -10.46 -10.69 42.23
N SER A 383 -11.55 -10.21 42.81
CA SER A 383 -11.58 -9.78 44.21
C SER A 383 -11.57 -10.98 45.16
N GLN A 384 -10.79 -10.91 46.23
CA GLN A 384 -10.84 -11.89 47.32
C GLN A 384 -11.83 -11.44 48.40
N ALA A 385 -12.42 -12.40 49.12
CA ALA A 385 -13.36 -12.10 50.20
C ALA A 385 -12.67 -11.28 51.31
N GLY A 386 -13.22 -10.10 51.63
CA GLY A 386 -12.66 -9.18 52.64
C GLY A 386 -11.50 -8.31 52.15
N GLN A 387 -11.13 -8.36 50.87
CA GLN A 387 -10.14 -7.47 50.27
C GLN A 387 -10.66 -6.03 50.24
N SER A 388 -9.78 -5.07 50.54
CA SER A 388 -10.02 -3.64 50.29
C SER A 388 -9.03 -3.15 49.25
N SER A 389 -9.48 -2.26 48.38
CA SER A 389 -8.65 -1.74 47.28
C SER A 389 -7.43 -0.98 47.80
N SER A 390 -6.33 -1.04 47.03
CA SER A 390 -5.14 -0.21 47.22
C SER A 390 -5.28 1.21 46.64
N LEU A 391 -6.42 1.54 46.03
CA LEU A 391 -6.74 2.87 45.49
C LEU A 391 -6.47 3.97 46.52
N VAL A 392 -5.82 5.05 46.07
CA VAL A 392 -5.50 6.22 46.91
C VAL A 392 -6.73 6.78 47.64
N SER A 393 -6.58 7.07 48.93
CA SER A 393 -7.67 7.62 49.75
C SER A 393 -8.09 9.04 49.33
N LYS A 394 -9.31 9.45 49.69
CA LYS A 394 -9.83 10.81 49.45
C LYS A 394 -8.87 11.92 49.90
N GLN A 395 -8.24 11.77 51.06
CA GLN A 395 -7.28 12.77 51.58
C GLN A 395 -6.00 12.84 50.74
N GLN A 396 -5.47 11.69 50.33
CA GLN A 396 -4.28 11.61 49.45
C GLN A 396 -4.58 12.16 48.05
N LEU A 397 -5.79 11.91 47.54
CA LEU A 397 -6.25 12.40 46.24
C LEU A 397 -6.36 13.94 46.22
N GLN A 398 -6.82 14.56 47.30
CA GLN A 398 -6.90 16.03 47.44
C GLN A 398 -5.53 16.71 47.49
N GLN A 399 -4.50 16.02 47.99
CA GLN A 399 -3.12 16.50 48.06
C GLN A 399 -2.26 15.98 46.89
N PHE A 400 -2.88 15.33 45.91
CA PHE A 400 -2.16 14.69 44.82
C PHE A 400 -1.48 15.72 43.94
N SER A 401 -0.18 15.54 43.71
CA SER A 401 0.59 16.37 42.79
C SER A 401 1.50 15.50 41.94
N MET A 402 1.63 15.85 40.67
CA MET A 402 2.51 15.16 39.73
C MET A 402 3.52 16.15 39.17
N ASN A 403 4.79 15.78 39.21
CA ASN A 403 5.84 16.54 38.53
C ASN A 403 6.27 15.78 37.27
N THR A 404 6.02 16.38 36.11
CA THR A 404 6.42 15.83 34.81
C THR A 404 7.71 16.49 34.34
N ARG A 405 8.72 15.68 34.05
CA ARG A 405 9.98 16.11 33.45
C ARG A 405 10.20 15.40 32.13
N LEU A 406 10.45 16.17 31.09
CA LEU A 406 10.96 15.65 29.82
C LEU A 406 12.47 15.44 29.92
N SER A 407 12.95 14.30 29.47
CA SER A 407 14.37 13.96 29.42
C SER A 407 14.68 13.15 28.17
N ARG A 408 15.91 13.18 27.67
CA ARG A 408 16.33 12.26 26.60
C ARG A 408 17.10 11.09 27.19
N CYS A 409 16.77 9.88 26.74
CA CYS A 409 17.47 8.66 27.14
C CYS A 409 18.91 8.68 26.61
N SER A 410 19.90 8.38 27.46
CA SER A 410 21.32 8.26 27.07
C SER A 410 21.78 6.82 26.83
N GLY A 411 20.86 5.85 26.84
CA GLY A 411 21.19 4.41 26.82
C GLY A 411 21.60 3.85 25.46
N CYS A 412 21.18 4.47 24.36
CA CYS A 412 21.52 4.05 23.01
C CYS A 412 21.35 5.20 22.01
N GLY A 413 21.77 4.99 20.76
CA GLY A 413 21.70 5.99 19.69
C GLY A 413 20.29 6.47 19.31
N ASN A 414 19.22 5.87 19.84
CA ASN A 414 17.84 6.32 19.59
C ASN A 414 17.49 7.61 20.37
N SER A 415 18.20 7.90 21.46
CA SER A 415 18.00 9.08 22.32
C SER A 415 16.52 9.45 22.58
N CYS A 416 15.70 8.43 22.92
CA CYS A 416 14.25 8.58 23.05
C CYS A 416 13.86 9.75 23.95
N LEU A 417 12.85 10.53 23.56
CA LEU A 417 12.24 11.53 24.43
C LEU A 417 11.37 10.82 25.46
N LEU A 418 11.81 10.87 26.72
CA LEU A 418 11.16 10.28 27.87
C LEU A 418 10.30 11.32 28.59
N THR A 419 9.09 10.92 28.94
CA THR A 419 8.24 11.65 29.87
C THR A 419 8.32 10.95 31.23
N ILE A 420 8.97 11.59 32.20
CA ILE A 420 9.15 11.06 33.55
C ILE A 420 8.15 11.75 34.45
N ASN A 421 7.15 11.01 34.92
CA ASN A 421 6.18 11.46 35.92
C ASN A 421 6.63 10.99 37.29
N LYS A 422 6.79 11.91 38.24
CA LYS A 422 7.12 11.60 39.63
C LYS A 422 5.91 11.90 40.52
N PHE A 423 5.55 10.94 41.36
CA PHE A 423 4.39 10.98 42.26
C PHE A 423 4.81 11.33 43.70
N PRO A 424 3.86 11.72 44.58
CA PRO A 424 4.16 12.19 45.94
C PRO A 424 4.81 11.14 46.84
N ASP A 425 4.50 9.86 46.61
CA ASP A 425 5.05 8.69 47.29
C ASP A 425 6.51 8.36 46.89
N GLY A 426 7.07 9.11 45.93
CA GLY A 426 8.41 8.90 45.39
C GLY A 426 8.48 7.97 44.18
N ASN A 427 7.37 7.30 43.83
CA ASN A 427 7.29 6.45 42.63
C ASN A 427 7.40 7.28 41.36
N ARG A 428 7.86 6.63 40.29
CA ARG A 428 8.03 7.25 38.97
C ARG A 428 7.42 6.38 37.90
N PHE A 429 6.66 6.99 37.00
CA PHE A 429 6.20 6.37 35.76
C PHE A 429 6.90 7.02 34.57
N ILE A 430 7.53 6.21 33.73
CA ILE A 430 8.26 6.70 32.57
C ILE A 430 7.62 6.17 31.30
N SER A 431 7.33 7.07 30.36
CA SER A 431 6.79 6.75 29.04
C SER A 431 7.64 7.38 27.93
N GLY A 432 7.42 6.97 26.67
CA GLY A 432 8.17 7.42 25.50
C GLY A 432 9.46 6.63 25.20
N ASN A 433 9.80 5.63 26.01
CA ASN A 433 10.93 4.74 25.81
C ASN A 433 10.64 3.61 24.79
N ARG A 434 11.63 3.28 23.94
CA ARG A 434 11.60 2.11 23.02
C ARG A 434 11.99 0.79 23.72
N CYS A 435 12.68 0.85 24.86
CA CYS A 435 13.19 -0.31 25.60
C CYS A 435 13.20 -0.04 27.12
N GLU A 436 13.43 -1.07 27.93
CA GLU A 436 13.52 -0.97 29.40
C GLU A 436 14.96 -0.95 29.95
N LYS A 437 15.98 -1.02 29.07
CA LYS A 437 17.41 -1.20 29.42
C LYS A 437 17.94 -0.22 30.50
N ASN A 438 17.34 0.96 30.65
CA ASN A 438 17.72 1.98 31.65
C ASN A 438 16.63 2.29 32.71
N MET A 439 15.51 1.57 32.73
CA MET A 439 14.35 1.88 33.58
C MET A 439 14.41 1.20 34.96
N LEU A 440 15.20 0.13 35.12
CA LEU A 440 15.19 -0.73 36.30
C LEU A 440 16.63 -1.02 36.78
N LYS A 441 17.23 -0.11 37.55
CA LYS A 441 18.53 -0.38 38.20
C LYS A 441 18.44 -1.37 39.38
N ASP A 442 17.23 -1.63 39.91
CA ASP A 442 17.02 -2.36 41.16
C ASP A 442 16.31 -3.73 41.04
N LYS A 443 15.96 -4.18 39.83
CA LYS A 443 15.43 -5.55 39.61
C LYS A 443 16.45 -6.37 38.82
N LYS A 444 16.84 -7.56 39.34
CA LYS A 444 17.59 -8.57 38.58
C LYS A 444 16.80 -8.89 37.31
N GLN A 445 17.16 -8.30 36.17
CA GLN A 445 16.53 -8.63 34.90
C GLN A 445 16.86 -10.08 34.57
N GLN A 446 15.83 -10.92 34.50
CA GLN A 446 15.95 -12.25 33.91
C GLN A 446 16.31 -12.05 32.44
N TYR A 447 17.43 -12.60 31.99
CA TYR A 447 17.87 -12.46 30.61
C TYR A 447 16.92 -13.21 29.68
N ILE A 448 16.21 -12.50 28.82
CA ILE A 448 15.30 -13.07 27.82
C ILE A 448 15.95 -12.93 26.44
N PRO A 449 16.15 -14.01 25.66
CA PRO A 449 16.85 -13.95 24.38
C PRO A 449 16.15 -13.06 23.33
N ASN A 450 16.97 -12.28 22.59
CA ASN A 450 16.54 -11.49 21.44
C ASN A 450 17.47 -11.75 20.23
N LEU A 451 16.99 -12.51 19.25
CA LEU A 451 17.77 -12.86 18.05
C LEU A 451 17.92 -11.71 17.06
N TYR A 452 17.08 -10.68 17.08
CA TYR A 452 17.30 -9.49 16.25
C TYR A 452 18.56 -8.76 16.71
N ASP A 453 18.70 -8.53 18.02
CA ASP A 453 19.91 -7.93 18.61
C ASP A 453 21.15 -8.79 18.32
N TYR A 454 21.08 -10.11 18.52
CA TYR A 454 22.18 -11.02 18.22
C TYR A 454 22.59 -11.00 16.75
N LYS A 455 21.62 -11.13 15.82
CA LYS A 455 21.87 -11.16 14.38
C LYS A 455 22.43 -9.81 13.90
N TYR A 456 21.91 -8.70 14.39
CA TYR A 456 22.41 -7.36 14.05
C TYR A 456 23.86 -7.19 14.48
N ASN A 457 24.21 -7.58 15.72
CA ASN A 457 25.60 -7.51 16.19
C ASN A 457 26.51 -8.45 15.39
N ARG A 458 26.11 -9.70 15.16
CA ARG A 458 26.88 -10.67 14.36
C ARG A 458 27.10 -10.21 12.91
N LEU A 459 26.16 -9.46 12.34
CA LEU A 459 26.26 -8.87 11.00
C LEU A 459 27.29 -7.73 10.95
N LEU A 460 27.43 -6.97 12.04
CA LEU A 460 28.36 -5.83 12.14
C LEU A 460 29.74 -6.21 12.68
N ASP A 461 29.90 -7.43 13.15
CA ASP A 461 31.13 -7.98 13.74
C ASP A 461 32.16 -8.39 12.66
N TYR A 462 32.59 -7.41 11.85
CA TYR A 462 33.61 -7.57 10.83
C TYR A 462 34.60 -6.40 10.90
N GLU A 463 35.89 -6.71 11.02
CA GLU A 463 36.95 -5.70 11.14
C GLU A 463 37.58 -5.38 9.78
N PRO A 464 37.45 -4.14 9.26
CA PRO A 464 38.05 -3.75 7.99
C PRO A 464 39.58 -3.80 8.01
N LEU A 465 40.18 -4.17 6.87
CA LEU A 465 41.64 -4.14 6.71
C LEU A 465 42.22 -2.75 7.07
N PRO A 466 43.31 -2.68 7.85
CA PRO A 466 44.10 -1.45 8.02
C PRO A 466 44.49 -0.82 6.68
N GLU A 467 44.69 0.50 6.64
CA GLU A 467 44.98 1.22 5.39
C GLU A 467 46.26 0.72 4.69
N ASN A 468 47.27 0.31 5.45
CA ASN A 468 48.51 -0.28 4.95
C ASN A 468 48.35 -1.69 4.35
N GLU A 469 47.25 -2.39 4.68
CA GLU A 469 46.94 -3.75 4.19
C GLU A 469 45.87 -3.74 3.09
N ALA A 470 45.40 -2.56 2.69
CA ALA A 470 44.37 -2.37 1.66
C ALA A 470 44.95 -1.76 0.38
N PRO A 471 45.80 -2.49 -0.39
CA PRO A 471 46.49 -1.95 -1.57
C PRO A 471 45.54 -1.50 -2.69
N ARG A 472 44.27 -1.92 -2.67
CA ARG A 472 43.25 -1.53 -3.64
C ARG A 472 42.34 -0.40 -3.14
N GLY A 473 42.64 0.17 -1.98
CA GLY A 473 41.92 1.32 -1.41
C GLY A 473 40.62 0.94 -0.70
N VAL A 474 39.72 1.91 -0.59
CA VAL A 474 38.48 1.81 0.19
C VAL A 474 37.30 1.47 -0.70
N MET A 475 36.50 0.47 -0.26
CA MET A 475 35.23 0.10 -0.88
C MET A 475 34.08 0.39 0.09
N GLY A 476 33.23 1.34 -0.26
CA GLY A 476 32.01 1.65 0.50
C GLY A 476 30.91 0.65 0.22
N ILE A 477 30.24 0.16 1.26
CA ILE A 477 29.01 -0.64 1.15
C ILE A 477 27.90 0.05 1.94
N PRO A 478 26.73 0.34 1.35
CA PRO A 478 25.61 0.87 2.09
C PRO A 478 24.92 -0.25 2.89
N LEU A 479 24.74 -0.08 4.20
CA LEU A 479 23.94 -0.98 5.04
C LEU A 479 22.44 -0.78 4.79
N VAL A 480 21.92 -1.39 3.72
CA VAL A 480 20.55 -1.16 3.23
C VAL A 480 19.93 -2.41 2.63
N LEU A 481 18.59 -2.51 2.63
CA LEU A 481 17.84 -3.54 1.90
C LEU A 481 18.39 -4.99 2.10
N ASN A 482 18.85 -5.65 1.04
CA ASN A 482 19.40 -7.01 1.09
C ASN A 482 20.82 -7.07 1.66
N MET A 483 21.50 -5.96 1.92
CA MET A 483 22.81 -6.00 2.58
C MET A 483 22.72 -6.59 4.00
N TYR A 484 21.56 -6.50 4.64
CA TYR A 484 21.30 -7.21 5.90
C TYR A 484 21.30 -8.75 5.78
N GLU A 485 21.27 -9.29 4.56
CA GLU A 485 21.37 -10.73 4.26
C GLU A 485 22.72 -11.08 3.60
N ASN A 486 23.21 -10.25 2.67
CA ASN A 486 24.35 -10.58 1.80
C ASN A 486 25.68 -9.91 2.24
N TYR A 487 25.69 -9.00 3.22
CA TYR A 487 26.92 -8.29 3.64
C TYR A 487 28.08 -9.22 4.06
N PRO A 488 27.88 -10.33 4.79
CA PRO A 488 28.95 -11.29 5.10
C PRO A 488 29.72 -11.76 3.86
N PHE A 489 29.01 -11.99 2.76
CA PHE A 489 29.61 -12.35 1.49
C PHE A 489 30.44 -11.19 0.93
N TRP A 490 29.84 -10.00 0.83
CA TRP A 490 30.50 -8.85 0.20
C TRP A 490 31.71 -8.35 0.97
N PHE A 491 31.61 -8.28 2.31
CA PHE A 491 32.74 -7.95 3.16
C PHE A 491 33.91 -8.89 2.91
N THR A 492 33.67 -10.21 3.01
CA THR A 492 34.71 -11.24 2.82
C THR A 492 35.28 -11.22 1.40
N PHE A 493 34.44 -10.98 0.39
CA PHE A 493 34.87 -10.90 -1.00
C PHE A 493 35.84 -9.73 -1.23
N PHE A 494 35.49 -8.52 -0.82
CA PHE A 494 36.33 -7.33 -1.04
C PHE A 494 37.58 -7.33 -0.16
N THR A 495 37.47 -7.74 1.10
CA THR A 495 38.63 -7.94 1.99
C THR A 495 39.58 -9.00 1.41
N GLY A 496 39.06 -10.10 0.87
CA GLY A 496 39.85 -11.14 0.18
C GLY A 496 40.52 -10.66 -1.13
N LEU A 497 40.07 -9.54 -1.67
CA LEU A 497 40.69 -8.82 -2.79
C LEU A 497 41.60 -7.68 -2.32
N GLY A 498 41.80 -7.45 -1.02
CA GLY A 498 42.69 -6.40 -0.52
C GLY A 498 42.09 -4.99 -0.57
N PHE A 499 40.76 -4.87 -0.46
CA PHE A 499 40.09 -3.59 -0.20
C PHE A 499 39.81 -3.43 1.30
N ARG A 500 39.89 -2.19 1.79
CA ARG A 500 39.31 -1.79 3.08
C ARG A 500 37.82 -1.56 2.89
N VAL A 501 36.99 -2.44 3.46
CA VAL A 501 35.53 -2.34 3.35
C VAL A 501 34.98 -1.41 4.43
N VAL A 502 34.32 -0.33 4.03
CA VAL A 502 33.68 0.63 4.95
C VAL A 502 32.18 0.58 4.76
N LEU A 503 31.47 0.31 5.85
CA LEU A 503 30.02 0.25 5.89
C LEU A 503 29.44 1.64 6.19
N SER A 504 28.28 1.98 5.62
CA SER A 504 27.56 3.20 6.01
C SER A 504 27.12 3.10 7.49
N PRO A 505 26.94 4.23 8.20
CA PRO A 505 26.63 4.21 9.62
C PRO A 505 25.24 3.63 9.89
N ARG A 506 24.99 3.29 11.16
CA ARG A 506 23.67 2.89 11.63
C ARG A 506 22.60 3.92 11.24
N SER A 507 21.47 3.41 10.75
CA SER A 507 20.32 4.19 10.35
C SER A 507 19.81 5.06 11.48
N SER A 508 19.40 6.27 11.13
CA SER A 508 18.78 7.23 12.04
C SER A 508 17.97 8.23 11.22
N ARG A 509 17.08 8.98 11.88
CA ARG A 509 16.36 10.09 11.25
C ARG A 509 17.30 11.08 10.55
N ALA A 510 18.46 11.37 11.14
CA ALA A 510 19.45 12.25 10.53
C ALA A 510 20.01 11.67 9.21
N ILE A 511 20.30 10.36 9.16
CA ILE A 511 20.74 9.70 7.92
C ILE A 511 19.63 9.75 6.87
N TYR A 512 18.39 9.46 7.24
CA TYR A 512 17.24 9.57 6.34
C TYR A 512 17.12 10.96 5.70
N GLU A 513 17.26 12.01 6.51
CA GLU A 513 17.14 13.39 6.06
C GLU A 513 18.25 13.83 5.08
N LEU A 514 19.43 13.19 5.10
CA LEU A 514 20.54 13.50 4.17
C LEU A 514 20.20 13.26 2.69
N GLY A 515 19.24 12.37 2.39
CA GLY A 515 18.89 11.97 1.03
C GLY A 515 17.43 12.23 0.65
N ASN A 516 16.69 12.98 1.47
CA ASN A 516 15.24 13.12 1.30
C ASN A 516 14.84 13.84 0.00
N ASP A 517 15.64 14.80 -0.47
CA ASP A 517 15.39 15.57 -1.68
C ASP A 517 15.71 14.81 -2.98
N THR A 518 16.42 13.67 -2.91
CA THR A 518 16.76 12.83 -4.06
C THR A 518 15.79 11.69 -4.31
N ILE A 519 14.78 11.50 -3.45
CA ILE A 519 13.78 10.43 -3.58
C ILE A 519 12.76 10.77 -4.68
N PRO A 520 12.70 10.01 -5.80
CA PRO A 520 11.80 10.33 -6.91
C PRO A 520 10.34 9.94 -6.66
N SER A 521 10.09 8.99 -5.76
CA SER A 521 8.74 8.48 -5.47
C SER A 521 8.47 8.45 -3.96
N ASP A 522 7.48 9.22 -3.53
CA ASP A 522 7.00 9.34 -2.15
C ASP A 522 6.35 8.04 -1.62
N THR A 523 5.79 7.26 -2.52
CA THR A 523 5.12 5.96 -2.29
C THR A 523 6.07 4.76 -2.22
N ALA A 524 7.38 4.97 -2.42
CA ALA A 524 8.38 3.92 -2.20
C ALA A 524 8.44 3.52 -0.71
N CYS A 525 8.74 2.26 -0.42
CA CYS A 525 8.83 1.80 0.97
C CYS A 525 9.95 2.52 1.74
N PHE A 526 9.76 2.74 3.04
CA PHE A 526 10.71 3.44 3.90
C PHE A 526 12.16 2.90 3.82
N PRO A 527 12.40 1.57 3.80
CA PRO A 527 13.74 1.00 3.61
C PRO A 527 14.42 1.41 2.31
N ALA A 528 13.67 1.61 1.22
CA ALA A 528 14.21 2.08 -0.05
C ALA A 528 14.57 3.56 0.01
N LYS A 529 13.75 4.38 0.68
CA LYS A 529 14.04 5.80 0.89
C LYS A 529 15.32 6.01 1.70
N LEU A 530 15.57 5.19 2.72
CA LEU A 530 16.79 5.23 3.53
C LEU A 530 18.07 5.06 2.70
N VAL A 531 18.02 4.33 1.58
CA VAL A 531 19.20 4.11 0.72
C VAL A 531 19.86 5.42 0.29
N HIS A 532 19.07 6.44 -0.03
CA HIS A 532 19.58 7.76 -0.42
C HIS A 532 20.43 8.38 0.69
N GLY A 533 19.98 8.27 1.94
CA GLY A 533 20.69 8.73 3.12
C GLY A 533 22.02 8.00 3.36
N HIS A 534 22.02 6.67 3.26
CA HIS A 534 23.24 5.87 3.45
C HIS A 534 24.28 6.13 2.37
N ILE A 535 23.86 6.28 1.10
CA ILE A 535 24.76 6.64 -0.01
C ILE A 535 25.32 8.05 0.21
N ALA A 536 24.48 9.02 0.55
CA ALA A 536 24.91 10.39 0.84
C ALA A 536 25.94 10.42 1.99
N SER A 537 25.72 9.61 3.04
CA SER A 537 26.65 9.50 4.17
C SER A 537 28.02 8.95 3.75
N LEU A 538 28.08 7.89 2.94
CA LEU A 538 29.35 7.37 2.42
C LEU A 538 30.10 8.41 1.57
N ILE A 539 29.38 9.17 0.73
CA ILE A 539 29.96 10.23 -0.09
C ILE A 539 30.50 11.37 0.78
N ASN A 540 29.76 11.77 1.82
CA ASN A 540 30.19 12.81 2.77
C ASN A 540 31.42 12.39 3.58
N GLN A 541 31.64 11.08 3.78
CA GLN A 541 32.86 10.53 4.38
C GLN A 541 34.05 10.51 3.41
N GLY A 542 33.88 10.96 2.16
CA GLY A 542 34.94 11.02 1.16
C GLY A 542 35.14 9.73 0.37
N ILE A 543 34.29 8.73 0.52
CA ILE A 543 34.42 7.44 -0.17
C ILE A 543 34.14 7.60 -1.66
N LYS A 544 35.09 7.17 -2.50
CA LYS A 544 35.04 7.32 -3.97
C LYS A 544 34.53 6.10 -4.72
N HIS A 545 34.59 4.92 -4.12
CA HIS A 545 34.11 3.68 -4.72
C HIS A 545 33.02 3.09 -3.82
N ILE A 546 31.81 2.95 -4.34
CA ILE A 546 30.67 2.41 -3.60
C ILE A 546 30.14 1.21 -4.36
N PHE A 547 30.08 0.05 -3.72
CA PHE A 547 29.52 -1.17 -4.29
C PHE A 547 28.10 -1.40 -3.80
N TYR A 548 27.16 -1.44 -4.73
CA TYR A 548 25.75 -1.69 -4.45
C TYR A 548 25.11 -2.44 -5.63
N PRO A 549 25.16 -3.79 -5.64
CA PRO A 549 24.79 -4.61 -6.79
C PRO A 549 23.28 -4.86 -6.88
N SER A 550 22.84 -5.20 -8.09
CA SER A 550 21.48 -5.64 -8.40
C SER A 550 21.39 -7.17 -8.41
N ILE A 551 20.59 -7.75 -7.51
CA ILE A 551 20.45 -9.21 -7.36
C ILE A 551 19.01 -9.62 -7.70
N ILE A 552 18.79 -10.18 -8.89
CA ILE A 552 17.45 -10.63 -9.35
C ILE A 552 16.99 -11.86 -8.55
N HIS A 553 17.83 -12.88 -8.53
CA HIS A 553 17.56 -14.18 -7.94
C HIS A 553 18.45 -14.34 -6.71
N GLU A 554 17.82 -14.60 -5.57
CA GLU A 554 18.52 -14.97 -4.33
C GLU A 554 18.75 -16.49 -4.30
N ARG A 555 19.18 -17.09 -3.20
CA ARG A 555 19.37 -18.53 -3.13
C ARG A 555 18.04 -19.28 -2.96
N LEU A 556 17.91 -20.42 -3.64
CA LEU A 556 16.80 -21.34 -3.42
C LEU A 556 16.98 -22.08 -2.08
N GLU A 557 16.39 -21.55 -1.00
CA GLU A 557 16.42 -22.18 0.33
C GLU A 557 15.39 -23.31 0.48
N GLN A 558 14.23 -23.19 -0.18
CA GLN A 558 13.15 -24.18 -0.17
C GLN A 558 13.11 -24.88 -1.53
N LYS A 559 13.43 -26.17 -1.58
CA LYS A 559 13.57 -26.92 -2.85
C LYS A 559 12.27 -27.01 -3.64
N GLU A 560 11.14 -26.98 -2.94
CA GLU A 560 9.79 -27.08 -3.48
C GLU A 560 9.16 -25.72 -3.82
N ALA A 561 9.91 -24.61 -3.67
CA ALA A 561 9.48 -23.30 -4.15
C ALA A 561 9.48 -23.25 -5.68
N ASN A 562 8.59 -22.45 -6.26
CA ASN A 562 8.48 -22.27 -7.71
C ASN A 562 9.62 -21.41 -8.27
N ASN A 563 10.09 -20.42 -7.49
CA ASN A 563 11.21 -19.53 -7.84
C ASN A 563 11.79 -18.88 -6.56
N HIS A 564 12.80 -18.03 -6.72
CA HIS A 564 13.59 -17.44 -5.63
C HIS A 564 14.00 -15.99 -5.93
N PHE A 565 13.08 -15.20 -6.48
CA PHE A 565 13.28 -13.77 -6.75
C PHE A 565 13.47 -12.94 -5.47
N ASN A 566 14.26 -11.88 -5.58
CA ASN A 566 14.19 -10.72 -4.69
C ASN A 566 12.99 -9.82 -5.05
N CYS A 567 12.63 -8.87 -4.18
CA CYS A 567 11.58 -7.90 -4.54
C CYS A 567 12.09 -6.89 -5.57
N PRO A 568 11.22 -6.33 -6.45
CA PRO A 568 11.66 -5.40 -7.51
C PRO A 568 12.46 -4.19 -7.00
N MET A 569 12.15 -3.70 -5.80
CA MET A 569 12.92 -2.63 -5.15
C MET A 569 14.34 -3.09 -4.85
N VAL A 570 14.54 -4.20 -4.14
CA VAL A 570 15.87 -4.76 -3.84
C VAL A 570 16.66 -5.02 -5.13
N ILE A 571 16.00 -5.54 -6.16
CA ILE A 571 16.65 -5.84 -7.44
C ILE A 571 17.21 -4.56 -8.09
N SER A 572 16.41 -3.50 -8.13
CA SER A 572 16.59 -2.43 -9.11
C SER A 572 16.95 -1.07 -8.52
N TYR A 573 16.85 -0.89 -7.19
CA TYR A 573 17.13 0.40 -6.56
C TYR A 573 18.54 0.97 -6.79
N PRO A 574 19.61 0.17 -6.99
CA PRO A 574 20.91 0.73 -7.33
C PRO A 574 20.90 1.68 -8.53
N ASP A 575 20.14 1.40 -9.59
CA ASP A 575 20.02 2.29 -10.75
C ASP A 575 19.20 3.56 -10.45
N VAL A 576 18.23 3.50 -9.53
CA VAL A 576 17.52 4.69 -9.04
C VAL A 576 18.49 5.65 -8.35
N ILE A 577 19.38 5.11 -7.50
CA ILE A 577 20.42 5.88 -6.82
C ILE A 577 21.36 6.53 -7.83
N LYS A 578 21.87 5.76 -8.79
CA LYS A 578 22.75 6.24 -9.86
C LYS A 578 22.19 7.45 -10.60
N ASN A 579 20.90 7.39 -10.94
CA ASN A 579 20.25 8.39 -11.79
C ASN A 579 19.75 9.61 -11.01
N ASN A 580 19.30 9.44 -9.76
CA ASN A 580 18.64 10.51 -9.01
C ASN A 580 19.54 11.30 -8.06
N MET A 581 20.66 10.73 -7.61
CA MET A 581 21.56 11.40 -6.67
C MET A 581 22.66 12.20 -7.40
N ASP A 582 22.42 13.49 -7.61
CA ASP A 582 23.38 14.38 -8.30
C ASP A 582 24.74 14.46 -7.58
N VAL A 583 24.76 14.20 -6.26
CA VAL A 583 25.99 14.15 -5.45
C VAL A 583 26.97 13.08 -5.91
N ILE A 584 26.52 12.01 -6.56
CA ILE A 584 27.39 10.97 -7.12
C ILE A 584 28.25 11.57 -8.24
N ARG A 585 27.61 12.26 -9.20
CA ARG A 585 28.28 12.91 -10.33
C ARG A 585 29.16 14.07 -9.86
N ARG A 586 28.64 14.93 -8.98
CA ARG A 586 29.38 16.10 -8.46
C ARG A 586 30.66 15.72 -7.71
N ASN A 587 30.65 14.60 -6.98
CA ASN A 587 31.82 14.14 -6.21
C ASN A 587 32.68 13.12 -6.97
N ASN A 588 32.37 12.85 -8.24
CA ASN A 588 33.03 11.85 -9.08
C ASN A 588 33.13 10.48 -8.39
N VAL A 589 32.01 10.02 -7.83
CA VAL A 589 31.91 8.74 -7.11
C VAL A 589 31.62 7.64 -8.12
N ASN A 590 32.45 6.58 -8.11
CA ASN A 590 32.21 5.38 -8.89
C ASN A 590 31.24 4.46 -8.14
N LEU A 591 29.95 4.54 -8.51
CA LEU A 591 28.92 3.61 -8.03
C LEU A 591 28.95 2.34 -8.88
N ILE A 592 29.39 1.24 -8.29
CA ILE A 592 29.52 -0.08 -8.92
C ILE A 592 28.23 -0.88 -8.62
N ASN A 593 27.33 -0.95 -9.60
CA ASN A 593 26.01 -1.54 -9.43
C ASN A 593 25.62 -2.61 -10.48
N PRO A 594 26.42 -3.67 -10.67
CA PRO A 594 26.15 -4.68 -11.68
C PRO A 594 24.98 -5.58 -11.31
N PHE A 595 24.33 -6.13 -12.34
CA PHE A 595 23.42 -7.27 -12.19
C PHE A 595 24.22 -8.56 -12.01
N LEU A 596 23.97 -9.29 -10.91
CA LEU A 596 24.75 -10.46 -10.52
C LEU A 596 23.90 -11.72 -10.33
N PRO A 597 24.34 -12.89 -10.87
CA PRO A 597 23.68 -14.19 -10.66
C PRO A 597 24.06 -14.80 -9.30
N TYR A 598 23.63 -14.17 -8.20
CA TYR A 598 23.99 -14.60 -6.84
C TYR A 598 23.50 -16.01 -6.48
N ASP A 599 22.51 -16.54 -7.20
CA ASP A 599 21.97 -17.89 -7.06
C ASP A 599 22.91 -18.99 -7.60
N ASN A 600 23.86 -18.65 -8.47
CA ASN A 600 24.77 -19.60 -9.10
C ASN A 600 26.24 -19.18 -8.91
N LYS A 601 26.93 -19.82 -7.96
CA LYS A 601 28.33 -19.54 -7.64
C LYS A 601 29.26 -19.49 -8.86
N LYS A 602 29.12 -20.41 -9.81
CA LYS A 602 29.99 -20.48 -11.00
C LYS A 602 29.77 -19.27 -11.90
N GLN A 603 28.51 -18.96 -12.19
CA GLN A 603 28.16 -17.82 -13.04
C GLN A 603 28.45 -16.49 -12.33
N LEU A 604 28.25 -16.42 -11.02
CA LEU A 604 28.64 -15.28 -10.18
C LEU A 604 30.13 -14.99 -10.30
N THR A 605 30.96 -16.03 -10.24
CA THR A 605 32.42 -15.91 -10.37
C THR A 605 32.81 -15.34 -11.74
N GLU A 606 32.17 -15.82 -12.82
CA GLU A 606 32.42 -15.31 -14.17
C GLU A 606 31.99 -13.84 -14.30
N ARG A 607 30.78 -13.51 -13.82
CA ARG A 607 30.25 -12.15 -13.89
C ARG A 607 31.09 -11.17 -13.07
N LEU A 608 31.49 -11.54 -11.86
CA LEU A 608 32.40 -10.72 -11.04
C LEU A 608 33.76 -10.55 -11.71
N TYR A 609 34.28 -11.57 -12.38
CA TYR A 609 35.50 -11.41 -13.18
C TYR A 609 35.32 -10.40 -14.31
N GLN A 610 34.21 -10.47 -15.07
CA GLN A 610 33.93 -9.49 -16.13
C GLN A 610 33.88 -8.04 -15.58
N GLU A 611 33.24 -7.84 -14.43
CA GLU A 611 33.11 -6.52 -13.81
C GLU A 611 34.43 -5.96 -13.24
N PHE A 612 35.24 -6.81 -12.62
CA PHE A 612 36.48 -6.38 -11.94
C PHE A 612 37.76 -6.62 -12.74
N ASN A 613 37.68 -7.18 -13.95
CA ASN A 613 38.85 -7.36 -14.82
C ASN A 613 39.50 -6.02 -15.20
N SER A 614 38.71 -4.95 -15.38
CA SER A 614 39.20 -3.60 -15.64
C SER A 614 40.01 -3.01 -14.48
N TRP A 615 39.90 -3.59 -13.28
CA TRP A 615 40.68 -3.21 -12.09
C TRP A 615 41.98 -4.00 -11.96
N GLY A 616 42.35 -4.77 -13.00
CA GLY A 616 43.56 -5.61 -13.00
C GLY A 616 43.47 -6.83 -12.07
N ILE A 617 42.26 -7.23 -11.65
CA ILE A 617 42.07 -8.37 -10.75
C ILE A 617 41.99 -9.66 -11.56
N SER A 618 42.90 -10.60 -11.28
CA SER A 618 42.96 -11.85 -12.02
C SER A 618 41.78 -12.77 -11.71
N LYS A 619 41.39 -13.59 -12.69
CA LYS A 619 40.34 -14.61 -12.49
C LYS A 619 40.64 -15.55 -11.31
N LYS A 620 41.91 -15.86 -11.05
CA LYS A 620 42.33 -16.70 -9.91
C LYS A 620 42.01 -16.03 -8.57
N GLU A 621 42.28 -14.72 -8.44
CA GLU A 621 41.95 -13.95 -7.24
C GLU A 621 40.44 -13.90 -7.01
N ILE A 622 39.65 -13.65 -8.06
CA ILE A 622 38.18 -13.64 -7.99
C ILE A 622 37.65 -15.00 -7.53
N VAL A 623 38.12 -16.10 -8.12
CA VAL A 623 37.71 -17.47 -7.73
C VAL A 623 37.98 -17.72 -6.25
N ARG A 624 39.18 -17.34 -5.76
CA ARG A 624 39.56 -17.50 -4.35
C ARG A 624 38.66 -16.66 -3.45
N ALA A 625 38.47 -15.38 -3.76
CA ALA A 625 37.65 -14.46 -2.97
C ALA A 625 36.17 -14.94 -2.91
N VAL A 626 35.58 -15.34 -4.05
CA VAL A 626 34.22 -15.88 -4.10
C VAL A 626 34.11 -17.17 -3.30
N ASN A 627 35.12 -18.06 -3.33
CA ASN A 627 35.09 -19.29 -2.53
C ASN A 627 35.03 -19.01 -1.03
N HIS A 628 35.88 -18.11 -0.52
CA HIS A 628 35.89 -17.71 0.90
C HIS A 628 34.59 -17.00 1.29
N ALA A 629 34.16 -16.03 0.49
CA ALA A 629 32.92 -15.31 0.72
C ALA A 629 31.69 -16.23 0.77
N TRP A 630 31.64 -17.24 -0.11
CA TRP A 630 30.56 -18.22 -0.13
C TRP A 630 30.56 -19.13 1.10
N GLN A 631 31.74 -19.42 1.67
CA GLN A 631 31.86 -20.19 2.92
C GLN A 631 31.44 -19.35 4.13
N GLU A 632 31.87 -18.09 4.21
CA GLU A 632 31.49 -17.20 5.31
C GLU A 632 29.99 -16.92 5.32
N ASP A 633 29.37 -16.71 4.16
CA ASP A 633 27.91 -16.54 4.08
C ASP A 633 27.14 -17.78 4.60
N LYS A 634 27.66 -19.00 4.33
CA LYS A 634 27.09 -20.23 4.91
C LYS A 634 27.31 -20.31 6.42
N ARG A 635 28.48 -19.89 6.90
CA ARG A 635 28.82 -19.86 8.33
C ARG A 635 27.90 -18.91 9.09
N PHE A 636 27.75 -17.67 8.62
CA PHE A 636 26.82 -16.70 9.19
C PHE A 636 25.41 -17.27 9.32
N LYS A 637 24.87 -17.87 8.25
CA LYS A 637 23.55 -18.52 8.29
C LYS A 637 23.50 -19.71 9.28
N ALA A 638 24.58 -20.47 9.42
CA ALA A 638 24.67 -21.56 10.40
C ALA A 638 24.71 -21.04 11.85
N ASP A 639 25.41 -19.93 12.10
CA ASP A 639 25.46 -19.27 13.41
C ASP A 639 24.06 -18.85 13.86
N ILE A 640 23.27 -18.22 12.97
CA ILE A 640 21.88 -17.81 13.26
C ILE A 640 20.99 -19.03 13.56
N ARG A 641 21.10 -20.11 12.78
CA ARG A 641 20.34 -21.35 13.00
C ARG A 641 20.69 -22.02 14.33
N LYS A 642 21.99 -22.09 14.65
CA LYS A 642 22.46 -22.62 15.93
C LYS A 642 21.90 -21.79 17.09
N LYS A 643 21.96 -20.45 16.98
CA LYS A 643 21.41 -19.59 18.02
C LYS A 643 19.88 -19.73 18.17
N GLY A 644 19.18 -19.96 17.05
CA GLY A 644 17.76 -20.31 17.07
C GLY A 644 17.47 -21.56 17.89
N GLN A 645 18.24 -22.64 17.69
CA GLN A 645 18.10 -23.88 18.46
C GLN A 645 18.38 -23.68 19.95
N GLU A 646 19.41 -22.91 20.31
CA GLU A 646 19.70 -22.55 21.71
C GLU A 646 18.53 -21.83 22.38
N VAL A 647 17.86 -20.91 21.67
CA VAL A 647 16.68 -20.22 22.20
C VAL A 647 15.46 -21.13 22.29
N LEU A 648 15.25 -22.03 21.32
CA LEU A 648 14.18 -23.03 21.41
C LEU A 648 14.35 -23.95 22.63
N GLN A 649 15.60 -24.30 22.97
CA GLN A 649 15.92 -25.06 24.18
C GLN A 649 15.63 -24.22 25.44
N TYR A 650 16.03 -22.95 25.48
CA TYR A 650 15.70 -22.03 26.58
C TYR A 650 14.19 -21.93 26.84
N LEU A 651 13.37 -21.88 25.79
CA LEU A 651 11.91 -21.84 25.94
C LEU A 651 11.37 -23.11 26.58
N GLN A 652 11.91 -24.28 26.22
CA GLN A 652 11.52 -25.57 26.82
C GLN A 652 11.93 -25.66 28.30
N GLU A 653 13.13 -25.20 28.65
CA GLU A 653 13.67 -25.28 30.00
C GLU A 653 12.99 -24.32 30.98
N THR A 654 12.60 -23.13 30.50
CA THR A 654 12.03 -22.07 31.35
C THR A 654 10.50 -22.01 31.34
N GLY A 655 9.85 -22.64 30.35
CA GLY A 655 8.42 -22.48 30.12
C GLY A 655 8.00 -21.08 29.70
N THR A 656 8.97 -20.26 29.25
CA THR A 656 8.75 -18.93 28.67
C THR A 656 8.15 -19.08 27.27
N GLN A 657 7.39 -18.08 26.81
CA GLN A 657 6.86 -18.04 25.45
C GLN A 657 7.80 -17.28 24.50
N GLY A 658 7.74 -17.61 23.22
CA GLY A 658 8.55 -16.98 22.17
C GLY A 658 7.72 -16.43 21.02
N ILE A 659 8.23 -15.39 20.38
CA ILE A 659 7.70 -14.83 19.14
C ILE A 659 8.71 -15.04 18.03
N VAL A 660 8.27 -15.66 16.94
CA VAL A 660 8.99 -15.61 15.65
C VAL A 660 8.59 -14.31 14.96
N LEU A 661 9.45 -13.30 15.06
CA LEU A 661 9.24 -12.01 14.42
C LEU A 661 9.78 -12.06 12.99
N ALA A 662 8.88 -12.25 12.04
CA ALA A 662 9.21 -12.51 10.65
C ALA A 662 9.08 -11.24 9.79
N GLY A 663 10.04 -11.04 8.89
CA GLY A 663 10.08 -9.86 8.05
C GLY A 663 10.90 -10.05 6.78
N ARG A 664 11.42 -8.96 6.25
CA ARG A 664 12.47 -8.94 5.24
C ARG A 664 13.81 -8.70 5.92
N PRO A 665 14.94 -9.00 5.28
CA PRO A 665 16.25 -8.80 5.88
C PRO A 665 16.46 -7.39 6.45
N TYR A 666 15.96 -6.37 5.76
CA TYR A 666 16.06 -4.97 6.20
C TYR A 666 15.23 -4.62 7.43
N HIS A 667 14.28 -5.47 7.87
CA HIS A 667 13.62 -5.26 9.16
C HIS A 667 14.57 -5.55 10.33
N LEU A 668 15.77 -6.09 10.09
CA LEU A 668 16.82 -6.18 11.11
C LEU A 668 17.30 -4.79 11.58
N ASP A 669 17.14 -3.76 10.75
CA ASP A 669 17.46 -2.38 11.10
C ASP A 669 16.57 -1.84 12.23
N PRO A 670 17.12 -1.42 13.38
CA PRO A 670 16.37 -0.85 14.48
C PRO A 670 15.58 0.43 14.15
N GLU A 671 15.99 1.19 13.13
CA GLU A 671 15.23 2.37 12.69
C GLU A 671 14.03 1.98 11.81
N ILE A 672 14.12 0.84 11.10
CA ILE A 672 12.99 0.32 10.31
C ILE A 672 12.01 -0.42 11.23
N ASN A 673 12.47 -1.33 12.08
CA ASN A 673 11.57 -2.10 12.96
C ASN A 673 11.03 -1.32 14.17
N HIS A 674 11.41 -0.05 14.31
CA HIS A 674 11.00 0.88 15.38
C HIS A 674 11.29 0.41 16.83
N GLY A 675 12.07 -0.66 17.02
CA GLY A 675 12.30 -1.28 18.34
C GLY A 675 11.24 -2.28 18.77
N ILE A 676 10.42 -2.79 17.84
CA ILE A 676 9.44 -3.87 18.13
C ILE A 676 10.07 -5.09 18.82
N PRO A 677 11.27 -5.59 18.42
CA PRO A 677 11.91 -6.69 19.14
C PRO A 677 12.14 -6.40 20.63
N ASP A 678 12.56 -5.17 20.97
CA ASP A 678 12.78 -4.77 22.36
C ASP A 678 11.45 -4.73 23.15
N ILE A 679 10.35 -4.33 22.51
CA ILE A 679 9.02 -4.30 23.16
C ILE A 679 8.55 -5.72 23.46
N ILE A 680 8.69 -6.66 22.52
CA ILE A 680 8.34 -8.07 22.75
C ILE A 680 9.15 -8.64 23.93
N ASN A 681 10.45 -8.31 23.98
CA ASN A 681 11.34 -8.73 25.06
C ASN A 681 10.93 -8.14 26.42
N SER A 682 10.52 -6.86 26.45
CA SER A 682 10.02 -6.20 27.67
C SER A 682 8.70 -6.79 28.18
N LEU A 683 7.92 -7.41 27.31
CA LEU A 683 6.70 -8.14 27.69
C LEU A 683 7.02 -9.54 28.27
N GLY A 684 8.28 -9.95 28.35
CA GLY A 684 8.63 -11.26 28.93
C GLY A 684 8.71 -12.39 27.90
N MET A 685 8.72 -12.10 26.60
CA MET A 685 8.76 -13.10 25.52
C MET A 685 10.11 -13.11 24.79
N ALA A 686 10.63 -14.29 24.46
CA ALA A 686 11.83 -14.39 23.64
C ALA A 686 11.55 -14.01 22.17
N VAL A 687 12.52 -13.44 21.47
CA VAL A 687 12.38 -13.08 20.05
C VAL A 687 13.28 -13.96 19.20
N LEU A 688 12.70 -14.62 18.19
CA LEU A 688 13.40 -15.37 17.15
C LEU A 688 13.24 -14.67 15.79
N THR A 689 14.24 -14.78 14.92
CA THR A 689 14.14 -14.38 13.50
C THR A 689 13.60 -15.54 12.66
N GLU A 690 12.99 -15.25 11.51
CA GLU A 690 12.39 -16.29 10.66
C GLU A 690 13.44 -17.26 10.09
N ASP A 691 14.62 -16.77 9.72
CA ASP A 691 15.73 -17.59 9.19
C ASP A 691 16.36 -18.53 10.23
N ALA A 692 16.21 -18.21 11.52
CA ALA A 692 16.66 -19.07 12.61
C ALA A 692 15.82 -20.35 12.74
N VAL A 693 14.57 -20.35 12.28
CA VAL A 693 13.63 -21.48 12.45
C VAL A 693 13.09 -22.07 11.15
N ALA A 694 13.13 -21.34 10.03
CA ALA A 694 12.55 -21.77 8.75
C ALA A 694 13.06 -23.14 8.25
N HIS A 695 14.30 -23.50 8.58
CA HIS A 695 14.89 -24.79 8.20
C HIS A 695 14.31 -26.00 8.96
N LEU A 696 13.63 -25.76 10.08
CA LEU A 696 12.95 -26.76 10.90
C LEU A 696 11.49 -26.95 10.48
N GLY A 697 10.92 -25.99 9.74
CA GLY A 697 9.54 -25.99 9.30
C GLY A 697 9.31 -26.75 8.01
N LYS A 698 8.09 -27.28 7.85
CA LYS A 698 7.59 -27.82 6.59
C LYS A 698 6.26 -27.17 6.25
N VAL A 699 6.11 -26.72 5.01
CA VAL A 699 4.85 -26.17 4.50
C VAL A 699 4.16 -27.23 3.67
N ALA A 700 2.88 -27.47 3.93
CA ALA A 700 2.07 -28.31 3.07
C ALA A 700 1.95 -27.67 1.69
N ARG A 701 2.52 -28.31 0.66
CA ARG A 701 2.50 -27.85 -0.73
C ARG A 701 1.56 -28.71 -1.60
N PRO A 702 0.96 -28.15 -2.67
CA PRO A 702 1.11 -26.76 -3.12
C PRO A 702 0.41 -25.78 -2.17
N VAL A 703 1.06 -24.64 -1.94
CA VAL A 703 0.40 -23.46 -1.38
C VAL A 703 -0.48 -22.83 -2.48
N ARG A 704 -1.44 -21.98 -2.10
CA ARG A 704 -2.38 -21.36 -3.04
C ARG A 704 -1.65 -20.40 -3.98
N VAL A 705 -0.73 -19.62 -3.43
CA VAL A 705 0.10 -18.66 -4.15
C VAL A 705 1.21 -19.35 -4.94
N VAL A 706 1.70 -18.70 -5.99
CA VAL A 706 2.95 -19.09 -6.66
C VAL A 706 4.11 -18.64 -5.78
N ASP A 707 4.82 -19.61 -5.20
CA ASP A 707 5.91 -19.36 -4.26
C ASP A 707 7.21 -19.02 -5.01
N GLN A 708 7.34 -17.75 -5.38
CA GLN A 708 8.39 -17.29 -6.30
C GLN A 708 9.41 -16.33 -5.67
N TRP A 709 9.23 -15.93 -4.42
CA TRP A 709 10.13 -15.00 -3.74
C TRP A 709 10.78 -15.68 -2.54
N MET A 710 12.11 -15.64 -2.50
CA MET A 710 12.91 -16.40 -1.54
C MET A 710 12.54 -16.12 -0.07
N TYR A 711 12.41 -14.84 0.30
CA TYR A 711 12.06 -14.44 1.66
C TYR A 711 10.61 -14.81 2.03
N HIS A 712 9.72 -14.96 1.05
CA HIS A 712 8.36 -15.43 1.30
C HIS A 712 8.34 -16.93 1.53
N SER A 713 9.10 -17.70 0.74
CA SER A 713 9.26 -19.14 0.96
C SER A 713 9.79 -19.44 2.36
N ARG A 714 10.76 -18.63 2.83
CA ARG A 714 11.30 -18.67 4.20
C ARG A 714 10.22 -18.34 5.25
N LEU A 715 9.44 -17.27 5.03
CA LEU A 715 8.33 -16.88 5.89
C LEU A 715 7.26 -17.97 6.00
N TYR A 716 6.86 -18.60 4.89
CA TYR A 716 5.90 -19.71 4.90
C TYR A 716 6.44 -20.90 5.70
N ALA A 717 7.72 -21.24 5.54
CA ALA A 717 8.36 -22.32 6.30
C ALA A 717 8.43 -22.01 7.80
N ALA A 718 8.75 -20.77 8.18
CA ALA A 718 8.71 -20.33 9.57
C ALA A 718 7.30 -20.43 10.17
N ALA A 719 6.25 -20.00 9.44
CA ALA A 719 4.86 -20.16 9.86
C ALA A 719 4.48 -21.64 10.03
N GLY A 720 4.90 -22.51 9.11
CA GLY A 720 4.71 -23.95 9.21
C GLY A 720 5.40 -24.56 10.43
N PHE A 721 6.57 -24.05 10.84
CA PHE A 721 7.24 -24.47 12.07
C PHE A 721 6.49 -24.00 13.33
N VAL A 722 6.03 -22.75 13.37
CA VAL A 722 5.29 -22.18 14.52
C VAL A 722 4.04 -23.01 14.84
N ASN A 723 3.35 -23.54 13.82
CA ASN A 723 2.22 -24.43 14.01
C ASN A 723 2.54 -25.74 14.75
N THR A 724 3.80 -26.17 14.77
CA THR A 724 4.22 -27.39 15.47
C THR A 724 4.52 -27.17 16.95
N ARG A 725 4.45 -25.91 17.44
CA ARG A 725 4.84 -25.54 18.80
C ARG A 725 3.78 -24.72 19.54
N PRO A 726 3.35 -25.14 20.75
CA PRO A 726 2.38 -24.37 21.54
C PRO A 726 2.96 -23.07 22.10
N ASP A 727 4.25 -23.03 22.40
CA ASP A 727 4.96 -21.93 23.06
C ASP A 727 5.50 -20.86 22.10
N LEU A 728 5.19 -20.98 20.80
CA LEU A 728 5.56 -19.99 19.78
C LEU A 728 4.33 -19.38 19.13
N GLU A 729 4.38 -18.07 18.89
CA GLU A 729 3.49 -17.36 17.94
C GLU A 729 4.33 -16.64 16.87
N LEU A 730 3.69 -16.25 15.76
CA LEU A 730 4.34 -15.52 14.67
C LEU A 730 3.79 -14.10 14.57
N ILE A 731 4.70 -13.13 14.49
CA ILE A 731 4.36 -11.74 14.15
C ILE A 731 5.03 -11.40 12.84
N GLN A 732 4.25 -10.95 11.86
CA GLN A 732 4.77 -10.50 10.57
C GLN A 732 4.93 -8.98 10.54
N LEU A 733 6.15 -8.52 10.21
CA LEU A 733 6.45 -7.12 9.90
C LEU A 733 6.25 -6.85 8.40
N ASN A 734 5.43 -5.86 8.07
CA ASN A 734 5.17 -5.42 6.69
C ASN A 734 5.54 -3.97 6.50
N SER A 735 6.20 -3.60 5.40
CA SER A 735 6.50 -2.19 5.12
C SER A 735 5.37 -1.53 4.32
N PHE A 736 4.96 -0.31 4.68
CA PHE A 736 4.06 0.50 3.86
C PHE A 736 4.65 0.69 2.46
N GLY A 737 3.79 0.65 1.43
CA GLY A 737 4.20 0.66 0.02
C GLY A 737 4.70 -0.70 -0.50
N CYS A 738 4.79 -1.75 0.32
CA CYS A 738 5.21 -3.09 -0.11
C CYS A 738 4.01 -3.95 -0.55
N GLY A 739 3.52 -3.78 -1.79
CA GLY A 739 2.38 -4.61 -2.24
C GLY A 739 2.71 -6.08 -2.55
N LEU A 740 3.95 -6.53 -2.31
CA LEU A 740 4.24 -7.97 -2.21
C LEU A 740 3.68 -8.56 -0.91
N ASP A 741 3.66 -7.77 0.17
CA ASP A 741 3.21 -8.24 1.46
C ASP A 741 1.73 -8.64 1.41
N ALA A 742 0.89 -7.90 0.68
CA ALA A 742 -0.53 -8.20 0.48
C ALA A 742 -0.82 -9.63 0.00
N ILE A 743 0.09 -10.24 -0.78
CA ILE A 743 -0.04 -11.63 -1.23
C ILE A 743 0.38 -12.61 -0.12
N THR A 744 1.46 -12.27 0.61
CA THR A 744 2.02 -13.14 1.65
C THR A 744 1.20 -13.18 2.92
N THR A 745 0.60 -12.05 3.32
CA THR A 745 -0.17 -11.94 4.56
C THR A 745 -1.30 -12.94 4.59
N ASP A 746 -2.04 -13.02 3.49
CA ASP A 746 -3.17 -13.93 3.34
C ASP A 746 -2.69 -15.39 3.39
N GLN A 747 -1.56 -15.70 2.74
CA GLN A 747 -1.03 -17.06 2.73
C GLN A 747 -0.48 -17.49 4.10
N VAL A 748 0.18 -16.59 4.85
CA VAL A 748 0.68 -16.86 6.20
C VAL A 748 -0.47 -17.03 7.17
N GLN A 749 -1.50 -16.18 7.08
CA GLN A 749 -2.72 -16.30 7.85
C GLN A 749 -3.37 -17.68 7.67
N GLU A 750 -3.54 -18.12 6.41
CA GLU A 750 -4.05 -19.45 6.07
C GLU A 750 -3.19 -20.61 6.63
N ILE A 751 -1.87 -20.41 6.75
CA ILE A 751 -0.98 -21.42 7.32
C ILE A 751 -1.21 -21.49 8.84
N LEU A 752 -1.18 -20.36 9.55
CA LEU A 752 -1.28 -20.30 11.01
C LEU A 752 -2.66 -20.74 11.53
N GLN A 753 -3.73 -20.25 10.91
CA GLN A 753 -5.10 -20.53 11.37
C GLN A 753 -5.46 -22.02 11.32
N ARG A 754 -4.76 -22.85 10.53
CA ARG A 754 -4.97 -24.32 10.49
C ARG A 754 -4.77 -25.01 11.84
N CYS A 755 -3.94 -24.43 12.70
CA CYS A 755 -3.65 -24.98 14.03
C CYS A 755 -4.18 -24.08 15.15
N GLY A 756 -5.13 -23.20 14.82
CA GLY A 756 -5.72 -22.24 15.76
C GLY A 756 -4.77 -21.12 16.19
N LYS A 757 -3.64 -20.90 15.50
CA LYS A 757 -2.68 -19.81 15.81
C LYS A 757 -3.22 -18.46 15.38
N ILE A 758 -2.90 -17.40 16.13
CA ILE A 758 -3.35 -16.03 15.78
C ILE A 758 -2.39 -15.46 14.75
N TYR A 759 -2.94 -14.96 13.65
CA TYR A 759 -2.15 -14.20 12.71
C TYR A 759 -2.04 -12.74 13.16
N THR A 760 -0.85 -12.33 13.58
CA THR A 760 -0.55 -10.95 13.98
C THR A 760 0.34 -10.28 12.94
N VAL A 761 -0.09 -9.13 12.43
CA VAL A 761 0.66 -8.30 11.47
C VAL A 761 0.87 -6.89 12.01
N LEU A 762 2.08 -6.36 11.83
CA LEU A 762 2.45 -4.99 12.18
C LEU A 762 2.95 -4.27 10.93
N LYS A 763 2.17 -3.30 10.45
CA LYS A 763 2.55 -2.44 9.33
C LYS A 763 3.49 -1.32 9.81
N ILE A 764 4.61 -1.19 9.13
CA ILE A 764 5.74 -0.33 9.44
C ILE A 764 5.82 0.75 8.37
N ASP A 765 5.88 2.00 8.79
CA ASP A 765 6.09 3.14 7.90
C ASP A 765 7.25 4.01 8.40
N GLU A 766 7.52 5.12 7.72
CA GLU A 766 8.50 6.13 8.12
C GLU A 766 8.21 6.72 9.52
N GLY A 767 6.92 6.81 9.89
CA GLY A 767 6.49 7.25 11.22
C GLY A 767 6.49 6.11 12.24
N SER A 768 6.94 6.39 13.47
CA SER A 768 6.90 5.43 14.58
C SER A 768 5.60 5.56 15.38
N ASN A 769 4.66 4.63 15.24
CA ASN A 769 3.46 4.53 16.10
C ASN A 769 3.57 3.33 17.06
N LEU A 770 4.48 3.43 18.04
CA LEU A 770 4.76 2.34 18.98
C LEU A 770 3.62 2.07 19.98
N GLY A 771 2.72 3.04 20.19
CA GLY A 771 1.56 2.87 21.07
C GLY A 771 0.64 1.76 20.54
N ALA A 772 0.21 1.87 19.28
CA ALA A 772 -0.64 0.87 18.64
C ALA A 772 0.03 -0.52 18.56
N ALA A 773 1.33 -0.55 18.25
CA ALA A 773 2.09 -1.81 18.22
C ALA A 773 2.14 -2.47 19.61
N ARG A 774 2.39 -1.71 20.67
CA ARG A 774 2.41 -2.22 22.06
C ARG A 774 1.06 -2.81 22.48
N ILE A 775 -0.05 -2.15 22.11
CA ILE A 775 -1.40 -2.67 22.41
C ILE A 775 -1.61 -4.03 21.73
N ARG A 776 -1.30 -4.16 20.44
CA ARG A 776 -1.38 -5.43 19.70
C ARG A 776 -0.57 -6.55 20.34
N LEU A 777 0.66 -6.23 20.76
CA LEU A 777 1.55 -7.19 21.42
C LEU A 777 1.01 -7.64 22.78
N ARG A 778 0.41 -6.73 23.56
CA ARG A 778 -0.23 -7.06 24.84
C ARG A 778 -1.51 -7.88 24.65
N SER A 779 -2.33 -7.56 23.66
CA SER A 779 -3.51 -8.37 23.31
C SER A 779 -3.11 -9.77 22.89
N LEU A 780 -2.07 -9.92 22.05
CA LEU A 780 -1.55 -11.23 21.67
C LEU A 780 -1.06 -12.01 22.89
N GLN A 781 -0.30 -11.38 23.78
CA GLN A 781 0.17 -11.99 25.02
C GLN A 781 -0.97 -12.46 25.92
N ALA A 782 -2.01 -11.64 26.10
CA ALA A 782 -3.16 -12.01 26.91
C ALA A 782 -3.85 -13.27 26.37
N VAL A 783 -4.05 -13.34 25.05
CA VAL A 783 -4.63 -14.54 24.41
C VAL A 783 -3.69 -15.75 24.50
N MET A 784 -2.38 -15.54 24.37
CA MET A 784 -1.38 -16.61 24.53
C MET A 784 -1.40 -17.20 25.95
N ASN A 785 -1.60 -16.37 26.97
CA ASN A 785 -1.71 -16.81 28.37
C ASN A 785 -3.02 -17.57 28.62
N GLU A 786 -4.15 -17.05 28.14
CA GLU A 786 -5.46 -17.68 28.31
C GLU A 786 -5.51 -19.07 27.64
N ARG A 787 -4.96 -19.22 26.43
CA ARG A 787 -4.89 -20.52 25.74
C ARG A 787 -4.05 -21.52 26.50
N ARG A 788 -2.92 -21.09 27.09
CA ARG A 788 -2.03 -21.95 27.87
C ARG A 788 -2.76 -22.56 29.07
N GLU A 789 -3.66 -21.80 29.69
CA GLU A 789 -4.40 -22.23 30.89
C GLU A 789 -5.61 -23.12 30.53
N ASN A 790 -6.27 -22.86 29.39
CA ASN A 790 -7.61 -23.40 29.14
C ASN A 790 -7.74 -24.37 27.95
N TYR A 791 -6.83 -24.37 26.96
CA TYR A 791 -7.04 -25.13 25.71
C TYR A 791 -5.75 -25.74 25.10
N PRO A 792 -5.69 -27.07 24.86
CA PRO A 792 -4.59 -27.67 24.09
C PRO A 792 -4.66 -27.30 22.60
N VAL A 793 -3.51 -27.34 21.92
CA VAL A 793 -3.38 -27.02 20.48
C VAL A 793 -4.31 -27.93 19.65
N ALA A 794 -5.19 -27.30 18.87
CA ALA A 794 -6.14 -28.01 18.02
C ALA A 794 -5.42 -28.82 16.92
N ALA A 795 -5.98 -29.99 16.59
CA ALA A 795 -5.51 -30.80 15.45
C ALA A 795 -5.60 -29.98 14.14
N PRO A 796 -4.67 -30.16 13.19
CA PRO A 796 -4.65 -29.37 11.97
C PRO A 796 -5.96 -29.52 11.20
N ALA A 797 -6.65 -28.41 10.95
CA ALA A 797 -7.81 -28.42 10.07
C ALA A 797 -7.36 -28.82 8.65
N SER A 798 -8.09 -29.77 8.06
CA SER A 798 -7.89 -30.21 6.67
C SER A 798 -8.34 -29.10 5.71
N TYR A 799 -7.46 -28.17 5.38
CA TYR A 799 -7.69 -27.25 4.25
C TYR A 799 -6.71 -27.55 3.12
N ARG A 800 -7.21 -28.28 2.11
CA ARG A 800 -6.50 -28.50 0.85
C ARG A 800 -7.38 -27.95 -0.26
N MET A 801 -7.11 -26.72 -0.68
CA MET A 801 -7.76 -26.14 -1.87
C MET A 801 -7.45 -27.07 -3.06
N ARG A 802 -8.46 -27.80 -3.52
CA ARG A 802 -8.33 -28.76 -4.60
C ARG A 802 -8.32 -27.99 -5.91
N ARG A 803 -7.18 -27.94 -6.60
CA ARG A 803 -7.13 -27.36 -7.94
C ARG A 803 -7.98 -28.20 -8.90
N ILE A 804 -8.99 -27.57 -9.50
CA ILE A 804 -9.80 -28.16 -10.55
C ILE A 804 -9.09 -27.97 -11.89
N ILE A 805 -8.89 -29.06 -12.61
CA ILE A 805 -8.11 -29.11 -13.83
C ILE A 805 -9.05 -29.01 -15.02
N PHE A 806 -8.75 -28.12 -15.97
CA PHE A 806 -9.51 -28.02 -17.22
C PHE A 806 -9.23 -29.25 -18.12
N THR A 807 -10.23 -30.11 -18.30
CA THR A 807 -10.12 -31.40 -19.01
C THR A 807 -10.42 -31.28 -20.52
N LYS A 808 -10.14 -32.33 -21.30
CA LYS A 808 -10.46 -32.36 -22.73
C LYS A 808 -11.96 -32.33 -23.02
N GLU A 809 -12.78 -32.85 -22.11
CA GLU A 809 -14.24 -32.83 -22.21
C GLU A 809 -14.75 -31.40 -22.00
N MET A 810 -14.23 -30.71 -20.98
CA MET A 810 -14.54 -29.30 -20.71
C MET A 810 -14.25 -28.40 -21.91
N LYS A 811 -13.26 -28.72 -22.76
CA LYS A 811 -13.00 -27.95 -23.99
C LYS A 811 -14.25 -27.86 -24.90
N ARG A 812 -15.07 -28.91 -24.95
CA ARG A 812 -16.24 -28.98 -25.83
C ARG A 812 -17.45 -28.25 -25.24
N ASP A 813 -17.65 -28.42 -23.94
CA ASP A 813 -18.94 -28.10 -23.31
C ASP A 813 -18.87 -26.88 -22.38
N HIS A 814 -17.67 -26.40 -22.01
CA HIS A 814 -17.53 -25.24 -21.13
C HIS A 814 -17.41 -23.91 -21.90
N THR A 815 -18.01 -22.88 -21.33
CA THR A 815 -17.75 -21.48 -21.66
C THR A 815 -16.53 -20.97 -20.87
N ILE A 816 -15.56 -20.35 -21.54
CA ILE A 816 -14.35 -19.80 -20.93
C ILE A 816 -14.48 -18.28 -20.84
N LEU A 817 -14.69 -17.76 -19.63
CA LEU A 817 -14.75 -16.32 -19.35
C LEU A 817 -13.34 -15.76 -19.17
N VAL A 818 -13.01 -14.69 -19.88
CA VAL A 818 -11.71 -14.01 -19.81
C VAL A 818 -11.93 -12.52 -19.55
N PRO A 819 -11.21 -11.91 -18.60
CA PRO A 819 -11.33 -10.49 -18.32
C PRO A 819 -10.89 -9.64 -19.52
N GLN A 820 -11.45 -8.43 -19.64
CA GLN A 820 -11.01 -7.47 -20.64
C GLN A 820 -9.64 -6.90 -20.25
N MET A 821 -8.78 -6.67 -21.24
CA MET A 821 -7.48 -6.01 -21.04
C MET A 821 -7.27 -4.88 -22.05
N SER A 822 -7.57 -5.13 -23.33
CA SER A 822 -7.51 -4.14 -24.40
C SER A 822 -8.64 -4.42 -25.38
N PRO A 823 -9.68 -3.55 -25.43
CA PRO A 823 -10.89 -3.82 -26.20
C PRO A 823 -10.63 -4.23 -27.66
N ILE A 824 -9.78 -3.49 -28.37
CA ILE A 824 -9.44 -3.72 -29.78
C ILE A 824 -8.77 -5.10 -29.98
N HIS A 825 -7.83 -5.46 -29.11
CA HIS A 825 -7.05 -6.70 -29.26
C HIS A 825 -7.85 -7.93 -28.82
N PHE A 826 -8.56 -7.82 -27.70
CA PHE A 826 -9.19 -8.97 -27.06
C PHE A 826 -10.45 -9.42 -27.78
N GLU A 827 -11.17 -8.51 -28.45
CA GLU A 827 -12.25 -8.89 -29.36
C GLU A 827 -11.75 -9.79 -30.50
N LEU A 828 -10.62 -9.43 -31.13
CA LEU A 828 -10.00 -10.24 -32.19
C LEU A 828 -9.42 -11.56 -31.65
N LEU A 829 -8.82 -11.53 -30.46
CA LEU A 829 -8.33 -12.74 -29.80
C LEU A 829 -9.47 -13.71 -29.50
N GLN A 830 -10.64 -13.22 -29.07
CA GLN A 830 -11.81 -14.06 -28.83
C GLN A 830 -12.15 -14.92 -30.05
N ASP A 831 -12.18 -14.32 -31.25
CA ASP A 831 -12.48 -15.05 -32.48
C ASP A 831 -11.34 -16.01 -32.88
N ALA A 832 -10.09 -15.65 -32.62
CA ALA A 832 -8.95 -16.56 -32.83
C ALA A 832 -9.06 -17.83 -31.96
N PHE A 833 -9.52 -17.72 -30.72
CA PHE A 833 -9.76 -18.87 -29.83
C PHE A 833 -11.01 -19.67 -30.23
N LYS A 834 -12.10 -19.01 -30.62
CA LYS A 834 -13.31 -19.66 -31.15
C LYS A 834 -13.00 -20.51 -32.37
N ALA A 835 -12.17 -20.00 -33.29
CA ALA A 835 -11.73 -20.73 -34.48
C ALA A 835 -10.92 -22.00 -34.19
N GLU A 836 -10.44 -22.20 -32.96
CA GLU A 836 -9.66 -23.37 -32.53
C GLU A 836 -10.46 -24.28 -31.56
N GLY A 837 -11.77 -24.05 -31.47
CA GLY A 837 -12.72 -24.85 -30.71
C GLY A 837 -12.73 -24.56 -29.21
N TYR A 838 -12.45 -23.33 -28.80
CA TYR A 838 -12.66 -22.86 -27.43
C TYR A 838 -13.82 -21.87 -27.40
N ASN A 839 -14.86 -22.13 -26.61
CA ASN A 839 -15.97 -21.19 -26.43
C ASN A 839 -15.57 -20.04 -25.48
N LEU A 840 -14.71 -19.14 -25.97
CA LEU A 840 -14.17 -18.03 -25.19
C LEU A 840 -15.10 -16.81 -25.27
N ILE A 841 -15.40 -16.21 -24.12
CA ILE A 841 -16.12 -14.94 -23.99
C ILE A 841 -15.23 -13.96 -23.23
N VAL A 842 -14.93 -12.83 -23.86
CA VAL A 842 -14.27 -11.70 -23.21
C VAL A 842 -15.35 -10.87 -22.52
N LEU A 843 -15.18 -10.64 -21.21
CA LEU A 843 -16.14 -9.91 -20.41
C LEU A 843 -16.22 -8.45 -20.87
N SER A 844 -17.41 -7.98 -21.20
CA SER A 844 -17.67 -6.64 -21.73
C SER A 844 -17.90 -5.58 -20.65
N SER A 845 -18.16 -5.98 -19.41
CA SER A 845 -18.47 -5.07 -18.32
C SER A 845 -17.23 -4.32 -17.85
N VAL A 846 -17.17 -3.07 -18.29
CA VAL A 846 -16.22 -2.04 -17.88
C VAL A 846 -17.00 -1.05 -17.03
N ASP A 847 -17.48 -1.50 -15.86
CA ASP A 847 -18.17 -0.62 -14.91
C ASP A 847 -17.41 -0.50 -13.58
N ARG A 848 -17.81 0.49 -12.80
CA ARG A 848 -17.26 0.76 -11.48
C ARG A 848 -17.68 -0.31 -10.47
N HIS A 849 -18.81 -0.97 -10.68
CA HIS A 849 -19.30 -2.06 -9.83
C HIS A 849 -18.36 -3.27 -9.82
N ALA A 850 -17.71 -3.59 -10.94
CA ALA A 850 -16.69 -4.62 -10.99
C ALA A 850 -15.51 -4.30 -10.04
N ILE A 851 -15.13 -3.02 -9.93
CA ILE A 851 -14.08 -2.59 -9.00
C ILE A 851 -14.52 -2.80 -7.55
N ASP A 852 -15.73 -2.35 -7.20
CA ASP A 852 -16.28 -2.50 -5.84
C ASP A 852 -16.40 -3.97 -5.44
N GLU A 853 -16.80 -4.83 -6.38
CA GLU A 853 -16.86 -6.28 -6.19
C GLU A 853 -15.46 -6.88 -5.98
N GLY A 854 -14.46 -6.43 -6.73
CA GLY A 854 -13.07 -6.86 -6.55
C GLY A 854 -12.49 -6.52 -5.18
N VAL A 855 -12.81 -5.32 -4.65
CA VAL A 855 -12.31 -4.84 -3.35
C VAL A 855 -12.82 -5.69 -2.17
N LYS A 856 -13.96 -6.38 -2.30
CA LYS A 856 -14.48 -7.27 -1.26
C LYS A 856 -13.59 -8.51 -1.03
N TYR A 857 -12.93 -9.00 -2.09
CA TYR A 857 -12.17 -10.27 -2.04
C TYR A 857 -10.66 -10.10 -2.16
N VAL A 858 -10.20 -8.96 -2.70
CA VAL A 858 -8.78 -8.67 -2.93
C VAL A 858 -8.34 -7.55 -1.99
N ASN A 859 -7.24 -7.78 -1.27
CA ASN A 859 -6.65 -6.77 -0.38
C ASN A 859 -6.31 -5.49 -1.17
N ASN A 860 -6.69 -4.32 -0.66
CA ASN A 860 -6.41 -3.02 -1.28
C ASN A 860 -4.90 -2.74 -1.46
N ASP A 861 -4.03 -3.33 -0.65
CA ASP A 861 -2.57 -3.24 -0.83
C ASP A 861 -2.06 -4.12 -2.01
N ALA A 862 -2.93 -4.91 -2.64
CA ALA A 862 -2.61 -5.67 -3.85
C ALA A 862 -2.50 -4.76 -5.08
N CYS A 863 -2.30 -5.34 -6.26
CA CYS A 863 -2.20 -4.56 -7.50
C CYS A 863 -3.61 -4.16 -7.98
N TYR A 864 -3.84 -2.89 -8.30
CA TYR A 864 -5.14 -2.43 -8.83
C TYR A 864 -5.65 -3.25 -10.04
N PRO A 865 -4.83 -3.63 -11.02
CA PRO A 865 -5.23 -4.56 -12.08
C PRO A 865 -5.78 -5.90 -11.59
N ALA A 866 -5.30 -6.43 -10.46
CA ALA A 866 -5.83 -7.66 -9.87
C ALA A 866 -7.27 -7.46 -9.39
N ILE A 867 -7.57 -6.30 -8.81
CA ILE A 867 -8.90 -5.92 -8.31
C ILE A 867 -9.88 -5.85 -9.49
N ILE A 868 -9.50 -5.15 -10.58
CA ILE A 868 -10.33 -5.04 -11.79
C ILE A 868 -10.62 -6.43 -12.38
N VAL A 869 -9.57 -7.21 -12.63
CA VAL A 869 -9.70 -8.51 -13.30
C VAL A 869 -10.53 -9.50 -12.48
N ILE A 870 -10.27 -9.61 -11.18
CA ILE A 870 -10.99 -10.53 -10.31
C ILE A 870 -12.44 -10.06 -10.13
N GLY A 871 -12.64 -8.74 -9.99
CA GLY A 871 -13.96 -8.12 -9.91
C GLY A 871 -14.84 -8.40 -11.13
N GLN A 872 -14.31 -8.21 -12.34
CA GLN A 872 -15.01 -8.54 -13.59
C GLN A 872 -15.45 -10.00 -13.64
N ILE A 873 -14.56 -10.92 -13.26
CA ILE A 873 -14.85 -12.36 -13.25
C ILE A 873 -15.94 -12.69 -12.24
N LEU A 874 -15.84 -12.19 -11.00
CA LEU A 874 -16.82 -12.48 -9.95
C LEU A 874 -18.20 -11.91 -10.29
N MET A 875 -18.24 -10.69 -10.83
CA MET A 875 -19.49 -10.07 -11.26
C MET A 875 -20.17 -10.88 -12.37
N ALA A 876 -19.39 -11.35 -13.36
CA ALA A 876 -19.91 -12.22 -14.40
C ALA A 876 -20.47 -13.55 -13.83
N LEU A 877 -19.77 -14.18 -12.87
CA LEU A 877 -20.26 -15.40 -12.23
C LEU A 877 -21.51 -15.18 -11.37
N LYS A 878 -21.67 -13.99 -10.77
CA LYS A 878 -22.85 -13.61 -9.96
C LYS A 878 -24.05 -13.13 -10.77
N SER A 879 -23.86 -12.80 -12.05
CA SER A 879 -24.91 -12.25 -12.93
C SER A 879 -26.11 -13.19 -13.17
N GLY A 880 -25.91 -14.51 -13.01
CA GLY A 880 -26.91 -15.53 -13.37
C GLY A 880 -26.95 -15.85 -14.88
N GLU A 881 -26.13 -15.21 -15.71
CA GLU A 881 -26.11 -15.42 -17.17
C GLU A 881 -25.43 -16.73 -17.59
N TYR A 882 -24.61 -17.33 -16.72
CA TYR A 882 -23.76 -18.47 -17.06
C TYR A 882 -24.07 -19.71 -16.20
N ASP A 883 -24.09 -20.88 -16.84
CA ASP A 883 -24.14 -22.17 -16.15
C ASP A 883 -22.80 -22.46 -15.47
N LEU A 884 -22.75 -22.31 -14.14
CA LEU A 884 -21.54 -22.48 -13.34
C LEU A 884 -20.94 -23.90 -13.44
N SER A 885 -21.76 -24.93 -13.71
CA SER A 885 -21.27 -26.30 -13.89
C SER A 885 -20.53 -26.51 -15.21
N ARG A 886 -20.74 -25.59 -16.17
CA ARG A 886 -20.13 -25.57 -17.51
C ARG A 886 -19.37 -24.27 -17.77
N THR A 887 -18.87 -23.64 -16.72
CA THR A 887 -18.11 -22.39 -16.84
C THR A 887 -16.67 -22.60 -16.38
N THR A 888 -15.73 -21.91 -17.01
CA THR A 888 -14.32 -21.86 -16.65
C THR A 888 -13.85 -20.43 -16.77
N VAL A 889 -12.96 -19.99 -15.88
CA VAL A 889 -12.40 -18.64 -15.93
C VAL A 889 -10.94 -18.70 -16.38
N GLY A 890 -10.54 -17.81 -17.28
CA GLY A 890 -9.19 -17.73 -17.82
C GLY A 890 -8.50 -16.42 -17.43
N ILE A 891 -7.23 -16.49 -17.03
CA ILE A 891 -6.41 -15.32 -16.75
C ILE A 891 -5.01 -15.51 -17.31
N SER A 892 -4.38 -14.42 -17.77
CA SER A 892 -2.98 -14.43 -18.17
C SER A 892 -2.06 -14.58 -16.95
N GLN A 893 -0.93 -15.26 -17.12
CA GLN A 893 0.07 -15.40 -16.07
C GLN A 893 1.47 -15.17 -16.65
N THR A 894 2.17 -14.16 -16.14
CA THR A 894 3.45 -13.67 -16.69
C THR A 894 4.67 -14.46 -16.23
N GLY A 895 4.66 -15.04 -15.02
CA GLY A 895 5.75 -15.91 -14.55
C GLY A 895 7.04 -15.22 -14.06
N GLY A 896 7.02 -13.89 -13.86
CA GLY A 896 8.15 -13.09 -13.37
C GLY A 896 8.02 -12.64 -11.91
N GLY A 897 9.03 -11.92 -11.39
CA GLY A 897 9.08 -11.44 -9.99
C GLY A 897 8.08 -10.34 -9.60
N CYS A 898 7.13 -10.01 -10.49
CA CYS A 898 6.04 -9.05 -10.26
C CYS A 898 4.83 -9.70 -9.56
N ARG A 899 3.94 -8.88 -8.99
CA ARG A 899 2.67 -9.31 -8.37
C ARG A 899 1.74 -10.04 -9.36
N ALA A 900 1.81 -9.68 -10.65
CA ALA A 900 0.98 -10.25 -11.72
C ALA A 900 0.99 -11.78 -11.75
N THR A 901 2.12 -12.42 -11.47
CA THR A 901 2.22 -13.90 -11.44
C THR A 901 1.28 -14.55 -10.42
N ASN A 902 0.90 -13.82 -9.37
CA ASN A 902 0.06 -14.29 -8.28
C ASN A 902 -1.42 -13.87 -8.40
N TYR A 903 -1.83 -13.20 -9.49
CA TYR A 903 -3.26 -12.88 -9.71
C TYR A 903 -4.11 -14.15 -9.75
N ILE A 904 -3.59 -15.24 -10.30
CA ILE A 904 -4.28 -16.54 -10.28
C ILE A 904 -4.48 -17.09 -8.85
N GLY A 905 -3.52 -16.88 -7.96
CA GLY A 905 -3.62 -17.28 -6.55
C GLY A 905 -4.65 -16.45 -5.80
N LEU A 906 -4.75 -15.15 -6.11
CA LEU A 906 -5.77 -14.26 -5.59
C LEU A 906 -7.16 -14.62 -6.13
N LEU A 907 -7.28 -14.90 -7.43
CA LEU A 907 -8.54 -15.33 -8.06
C LEU A 907 -9.07 -16.62 -7.43
N ARG A 908 -8.21 -17.63 -7.21
CA ARG A 908 -8.61 -18.88 -6.54
C ARG A 908 -9.13 -18.67 -5.13
N LYS A 909 -8.49 -17.76 -4.38
CA LYS A 909 -8.96 -17.35 -3.04
C LYS A 909 -10.35 -16.73 -3.16
N ALA A 910 -10.49 -15.75 -4.05
CA ALA A 910 -11.73 -15.03 -4.25
C ALA A 910 -12.87 -15.95 -4.70
N LEU A 911 -12.64 -16.91 -5.60
CA LEU A 911 -13.62 -17.92 -6.01
C LEU A 911 -14.04 -18.82 -4.86
N ASN A 912 -13.08 -19.31 -4.05
CA ASN A 912 -13.40 -20.13 -2.89
C ASN A 912 -14.22 -19.37 -1.84
N GLU A 913 -13.89 -18.10 -1.61
CA GLU A 913 -14.55 -17.24 -0.63
C GLU A 913 -15.92 -16.70 -1.11
N SER A 914 -16.18 -16.74 -2.41
CA SER A 914 -17.46 -16.33 -3.02
C SER A 914 -18.39 -17.50 -3.34
N GLY A 915 -18.02 -18.73 -2.98
CA GLY A 915 -18.85 -19.93 -3.22
C GLY A 915 -18.72 -20.53 -4.62
N PHE A 916 -17.72 -20.12 -5.40
CA PHE A 916 -17.43 -20.61 -6.76
C PHE A 916 -16.19 -21.52 -6.80
N ASP A 917 -15.93 -22.27 -5.74
CA ASP A 917 -14.79 -23.19 -5.62
C ASP A 917 -14.76 -24.29 -6.69
N ASN A 918 -15.94 -24.64 -7.23
CA ASN A 918 -16.12 -25.61 -8.31
C ASN A 918 -15.75 -25.11 -9.71
N VAL A 919 -15.53 -23.80 -9.91
CA VAL A 919 -15.21 -23.23 -11.22
C VAL A 919 -13.72 -23.43 -11.55
N PRO A 920 -13.35 -24.12 -12.65
CA PRO A 920 -11.97 -24.28 -13.05
C PRO A 920 -11.31 -22.93 -13.40
N VAL A 921 -10.05 -22.78 -13.01
CA VAL A 921 -9.21 -21.60 -13.34
C VAL A 921 -8.12 -21.99 -14.33
N LEU A 922 -8.18 -21.40 -15.52
CA LEU A 922 -7.24 -21.61 -16.61
C LEU A 922 -6.14 -20.54 -16.62
N SER A 923 -4.89 -20.96 -16.44
CA SER A 923 -3.72 -20.10 -16.65
C SER A 923 -3.34 -20.08 -18.12
N ALA A 924 -3.47 -18.91 -18.76
CA ALA A 924 -2.90 -18.64 -20.08
C ALA A 924 -1.45 -18.14 -19.91
N SER A 925 -0.49 -19.08 -19.88
CA SER A 925 0.94 -18.80 -19.71
C SER A 925 1.76 -19.38 -20.86
N LEU A 926 2.59 -18.55 -21.51
CA LEU A 926 3.59 -19.01 -22.49
C LEU A 926 4.64 -19.96 -21.88
N PHE A 927 4.89 -19.85 -20.56
CA PHE A 927 5.86 -20.66 -19.83
C PHE A 927 5.32 -22.01 -19.34
N GLY A 928 4.05 -22.33 -19.60
CA GLY A 928 3.44 -23.60 -19.17
C GLY A 928 3.49 -23.86 -17.66
N LEU A 929 3.39 -22.81 -16.83
CA LEU A 929 3.48 -22.89 -15.35
C LEU A 929 2.46 -23.86 -14.74
N GLU A 930 1.31 -24.03 -15.40
CA GLU A 930 0.26 -24.95 -14.99
C GLU A 930 -0.23 -25.83 -16.15
N LYS A 931 -0.20 -27.15 -15.94
CA LYS A 931 -0.70 -28.11 -16.93
C LYS A 931 -2.23 -28.19 -16.88
N ASN A 932 -2.88 -28.05 -18.03
CA ASN A 932 -4.32 -28.20 -18.22
C ASN A 932 -4.57 -29.06 -19.48
N PRO A 933 -4.96 -30.35 -19.36
CA PRO A 933 -5.06 -31.28 -20.49
C PRO A 933 -6.02 -30.82 -21.62
N GLY A 934 -7.06 -30.05 -21.28
CA GLY A 934 -8.02 -29.48 -22.23
C GLY A 934 -7.54 -28.22 -22.96
N PHE A 935 -6.49 -27.57 -22.47
CA PHE A 935 -5.96 -26.35 -23.05
C PHE A 935 -4.57 -26.57 -23.64
N LYS A 936 -4.48 -26.51 -24.95
CA LYS A 936 -3.23 -26.63 -25.70
C LYS A 936 -3.06 -25.44 -26.63
N VAL A 937 -1.92 -24.77 -26.51
CA VAL A 937 -1.48 -23.75 -27.46
C VAL A 937 -0.93 -24.47 -28.69
N THR A 938 -1.78 -24.65 -29.71
CA THR A 938 -1.36 -25.23 -31.00
C THR A 938 -0.61 -24.19 -31.82
N LEU A 939 0.21 -24.63 -32.78
CA LEU A 939 0.86 -23.71 -33.72
C LEU A 939 -0.17 -22.90 -34.55
N SER A 940 -1.36 -23.46 -34.79
CA SER A 940 -2.45 -22.76 -35.48
C SER A 940 -3.01 -21.62 -34.61
N LEU A 941 -3.38 -21.92 -33.37
CA LEU A 941 -3.85 -20.93 -32.40
C LEU A 941 -2.81 -19.82 -32.18
N LEU A 942 -1.54 -20.19 -32.00
CA LEU A 942 -0.45 -19.22 -31.81
C LEU A 942 -0.33 -18.27 -33.01
N LYS A 943 -0.40 -18.79 -34.25
CA LYS A 943 -0.36 -17.96 -35.46
C LYS A 943 -1.57 -17.01 -35.53
N LYS A 944 -2.79 -17.51 -35.29
CA LYS A 944 -4.00 -16.68 -35.29
C LYS A 944 -3.97 -15.62 -34.19
N ALA A 945 -3.48 -15.95 -33.00
CA ALA A 945 -3.31 -14.99 -31.90
C ALA A 945 -2.28 -13.90 -32.23
N ILE A 946 -1.15 -14.25 -32.84
CA ILE A 946 -0.17 -13.26 -33.34
C ILE A 946 -0.82 -12.37 -34.40
N THR A 947 -1.57 -12.95 -35.35
CA THR A 947 -2.31 -12.18 -36.37
C THR A 947 -3.32 -11.22 -35.73
N ALA A 948 -4.06 -11.65 -34.71
CA ALA A 948 -5.01 -10.82 -33.98
C ALA A 948 -4.31 -9.64 -33.29
N ILE A 949 -3.14 -9.86 -32.67
CA ILE A 949 -2.34 -8.78 -32.08
C ILE A 949 -1.86 -7.80 -33.16
N VAL A 950 -1.35 -8.30 -34.30
CA VAL A 950 -0.90 -7.44 -35.40
C VAL A 950 -2.03 -6.57 -35.97
N TYR A 951 -3.23 -7.13 -36.12
CA TYR A 951 -4.40 -6.33 -36.51
C TYR A 951 -4.79 -5.32 -35.44
N GLY A 952 -4.81 -5.72 -34.18
CA GLY A 952 -5.14 -4.83 -33.06
C GLY A 952 -4.21 -3.63 -32.98
N ASP A 953 -2.90 -3.87 -33.08
CA ASP A 953 -1.86 -2.83 -33.09
C ASP A 953 -2.05 -1.88 -34.28
N LEU A 954 -2.28 -2.42 -35.49
CA LEU A 954 -2.52 -1.61 -36.69
C LEU A 954 -3.78 -0.75 -36.56
N LEU A 955 -4.92 -1.35 -36.19
CA LEU A 955 -6.20 -0.67 -36.06
C LEU A 955 -6.17 0.42 -34.99
N MET A 956 -5.58 0.14 -33.83
CA MET A 956 -5.35 1.11 -32.77
C MET A 956 -4.54 2.31 -33.28
N ARG A 957 -3.43 2.05 -33.97
CA ARG A 957 -2.54 3.08 -34.51
C ARG A 957 -3.22 3.98 -35.52
N VAL A 958 -3.92 3.41 -36.50
CA VAL A 958 -4.58 4.23 -37.54
C VAL A 958 -5.78 4.98 -36.98
N LEU A 959 -6.57 4.36 -36.08
CA LEU A 959 -7.73 5.00 -35.45
C LEU A 959 -7.34 6.22 -34.62
N HIS A 960 -6.43 6.06 -33.66
CA HIS A 960 -6.04 7.18 -32.76
C HIS A 960 -5.30 8.29 -33.51
N ARG A 961 -4.70 7.99 -34.67
CA ARG A 961 -4.06 9.00 -35.50
C ARG A 961 -5.06 9.84 -36.31
N VAL A 962 -6.20 9.29 -36.71
CA VAL A 962 -7.19 10.01 -37.56
C VAL A 962 -8.40 10.53 -36.79
N ARG A 963 -8.88 9.81 -35.76
CA ARG A 963 -10.10 10.14 -35.01
C ARG A 963 -10.07 11.54 -34.40
N PRO A 964 -8.98 12.00 -33.76
CA PRO A 964 -8.92 13.36 -33.23
C PRO A 964 -9.03 14.45 -34.30
N TYR A 965 -8.82 14.11 -35.58
CA TYR A 965 -8.81 15.05 -36.69
C TYR A 965 -9.97 14.83 -37.66
N GLU A 966 -10.93 13.96 -37.39
CA GLU A 966 -12.00 13.68 -38.34
C GLU A 966 -12.83 14.93 -38.66
N LYS A 967 -13.12 15.16 -39.95
CA LYS A 967 -13.97 16.30 -40.36
C LYS A 967 -15.45 16.06 -40.06
N ILE A 968 -15.87 14.80 -40.14
CA ILE A 968 -17.24 14.37 -39.86
C ILE A 968 -17.15 13.48 -38.60
N PRO A 969 -17.72 13.92 -37.46
CA PRO A 969 -17.72 13.14 -36.24
C PRO A 969 -18.25 11.71 -36.46
N GLY A 970 -17.54 10.71 -35.96
CA GLY A 970 -17.87 9.29 -36.07
C GLY A 970 -17.39 8.58 -37.34
N SER A 971 -16.87 9.31 -38.34
CA SER A 971 -16.41 8.71 -39.61
C SER A 971 -15.22 7.74 -39.43
N ALA A 972 -14.31 8.03 -38.51
CA ALA A 972 -13.18 7.15 -38.19
C ALA A 972 -13.64 5.84 -37.52
N ASN A 973 -14.64 5.93 -36.63
CA ASN A 973 -15.19 4.77 -35.91
C ASN A 973 -15.95 3.84 -36.87
N LEU A 974 -16.75 4.39 -37.80
CA LEU A 974 -17.43 3.60 -38.83
C LEU A 974 -16.44 2.83 -39.72
N LEU A 975 -15.33 3.48 -40.11
CA LEU A 975 -14.28 2.83 -40.88
C LEU A 975 -13.57 1.73 -40.06
N TYR A 976 -13.31 2.00 -38.78
CA TYR A 976 -12.76 1.02 -37.85
C TYR A 976 -13.68 -0.22 -37.72
N GLU A 977 -14.98 -0.04 -37.47
CA GLU A 977 -15.95 -1.13 -37.33
C GLU A 977 -16.01 -2.02 -38.58
N LYS A 978 -16.03 -1.40 -39.78
CA LYS A 978 -15.94 -2.11 -41.06
C LYS A 978 -14.71 -3.02 -41.13
N TRP A 979 -13.55 -2.52 -40.72
CA TRP A 979 -12.30 -3.25 -40.80
C TRP A 979 -12.16 -4.32 -39.72
N VAL A 980 -12.64 -4.06 -38.51
CA VAL A 980 -12.72 -5.05 -37.43
C VAL A 980 -13.48 -6.28 -37.92
N GLU A 981 -14.70 -6.10 -38.44
CA GLU A 981 -15.54 -7.20 -38.93
C GLU A 981 -14.84 -8.03 -40.02
N ARG A 982 -14.12 -7.39 -40.93
CA ARG A 982 -13.33 -8.08 -41.96
C ARG A 982 -12.13 -8.83 -41.39
N CYS A 983 -11.43 -8.26 -40.41
CA CYS A 983 -10.33 -8.92 -39.72
C CYS A 983 -10.81 -10.15 -38.95
N ARG A 984 -11.96 -10.06 -38.28
CA ARG A 984 -12.61 -11.18 -37.56
C ARG A 984 -12.87 -12.37 -38.49
N ARG A 985 -13.45 -12.14 -39.67
CA ARG A 985 -13.69 -13.19 -40.67
C ARG A 985 -12.40 -13.85 -41.15
N GLN A 986 -11.36 -13.05 -41.40
CA GLN A 986 -10.06 -13.57 -41.83
C GLN A 986 -9.39 -14.44 -40.75
N LEU A 987 -9.55 -14.11 -39.47
CA LEU A 987 -9.00 -14.90 -38.36
C LEU A 987 -9.60 -16.32 -38.27
N LEU A 988 -10.85 -16.51 -38.68
CA LEU A 988 -11.49 -17.83 -38.73
C LEU A 988 -10.80 -18.75 -39.75
N THR A 989 -10.49 -18.23 -40.94
CA THR A 989 -9.91 -19.01 -42.04
C THR A 989 -8.38 -19.10 -41.96
N GLY A 990 -7.71 -18.08 -41.42
CA GLY A 990 -6.25 -17.97 -41.40
C GLY A 990 -5.63 -17.71 -42.79
N ASN A 991 -6.41 -17.22 -43.76
CA ASN A 991 -5.94 -17.00 -45.14
C ASN A 991 -4.86 -15.90 -45.20
N LYS A 992 -3.64 -16.25 -45.65
CA LYS A 992 -2.49 -15.33 -45.69
C LYS A 992 -2.62 -14.21 -46.72
N GLN A 993 -3.25 -14.47 -47.87
CA GLN A 993 -3.41 -13.47 -48.92
C GLN A 993 -4.45 -12.43 -48.52
N GLU A 994 -5.55 -12.88 -47.91
CA GLU A 994 -6.54 -12.00 -47.32
C GLU A 994 -5.93 -11.14 -46.20
N PHE A 995 -5.08 -11.73 -45.34
CA PHE A 995 -4.33 -10.97 -44.34
C PHE A 995 -3.49 -9.85 -44.97
N ALA A 996 -2.65 -10.17 -45.96
CA ALA A 996 -1.82 -9.18 -46.63
C ALA A 996 -2.65 -8.06 -47.29
N ASN A 997 -3.75 -8.43 -47.95
CA ASN A 997 -4.66 -7.48 -48.58
C ASN A 997 -5.35 -6.58 -47.54
N ASN A 998 -5.80 -7.14 -46.41
CA ASN A 998 -6.42 -6.37 -45.33
C ASN A 998 -5.44 -5.34 -44.76
N ILE A 999 -4.19 -5.73 -44.45
CA ILE A 999 -3.18 -4.80 -43.92
C ILE A 999 -2.95 -3.61 -44.86
N LYS A 1000 -2.77 -3.87 -46.16
CA LYS A 1000 -2.56 -2.82 -47.16
C LYS A 1000 -3.77 -1.88 -47.26
N ASN A 1001 -4.97 -2.45 -47.39
CA ASN A 1001 -6.20 -1.67 -47.58
C ASN A 1001 -6.61 -0.89 -46.32
N ILE A 1002 -6.33 -1.40 -45.10
CA ILE A 1002 -6.55 -0.65 -43.86
C ILE A 1002 -5.73 0.63 -43.89
N VAL A 1003 -4.42 0.52 -44.15
CA VAL A 1003 -3.54 1.68 -44.21
C VAL A 1003 -4.00 2.66 -45.29
N GLU A 1004 -4.31 2.17 -46.49
CA GLU A 1004 -4.75 3.02 -47.62
C GLU A 1004 -6.07 3.75 -47.34
N GLU A 1005 -7.11 3.07 -46.84
CA GLU A 1005 -8.41 3.71 -46.58
C GLU A 1005 -8.33 4.74 -45.43
N PHE A 1006 -7.57 4.45 -44.36
CA PHE A 1006 -7.34 5.41 -43.28
C PHE A 1006 -6.45 6.59 -43.71
N ASP A 1007 -5.50 6.37 -44.62
CA ASP A 1007 -4.65 7.43 -45.20
C ASP A 1007 -5.46 8.35 -46.14
N GLN A 1008 -6.60 7.88 -46.66
CA GLN A 1008 -7.52 8.66 -47.51
C GLN A 1008 -8.66 9.34 -46.74
N LEU A 1009 -8.90 8.96 -45.47
CA LEU A 1009 -9.97 9.56 -44.65
C LEU A 1009 -9.79 11.09 -44.56
N ALA A 1010 -10.89 11.84 -44.70
CA ALA A 1010 -10.83 13.29 -44.69
C ALA A 1010 -10.61 13.83 -43.25
N ILE A 1011 -9.44 14.41 -43.00
CA ILE A 1011 -9.05 14.96 -41.69
C ILE A 1011 -8.78 16.47 -41.75
N SER A 1012 -8.94 17.13 -40.61
CA SER A 1012 -8.57 18.52 -40.35
C SER A 1012 -7.05 18.70 -40.36
N SER A 1013 -6.59 19.89 -40.74
CA SER A 1013 -5.17 20.29 -40.73
C SER A 1013 -4.73 20.97 -39.42
N VAL A 1014 -5.65 21.15 -38.45
CA VAL A 1014 -5.34 21.75 -37.15
C VAL A 1014 -4.30 20.90 -36.43
N LYS A 1015 -3.18 21.51 -36.00
CA LYS A 1015 -2.18 20.82 -35.18
C LYS A 1015 -2.71 20.67 -33.76
N LYS A 1016 -2.64 19.45 -33.23
CA LYS A 1016 -3.00 19.12 -31.85
C LYS A 1016 -1.76 18.70 -31.07
N PRO A 1017 -1.70 18.94 -29.74
CA PRO A 1017 -0.63 18.40 -28.91
C PRO A 1017 -0.66 16.87 -28.97
N ARG A 1018 0.50 16.27 -29.22
CA ARG A 1018 0.67 14.82 -29.27
C ARG A 1018 1.07 14.31 -27.89
N VAL A 1019 0.35 13.33 -27.36
CA VAL A 1019 0.52 12.78 -26.02
C VAL A 1019 0.69 11.27 -26.09
N GLY A 1020 1.83 10.77 -25.61
CA GLY A 1020 2.09 9.34 -25.48
C GLY A 1020 1.59 8.79 -24.15
N VAL A 1021 0.95 7.62 -24.17
CA VAL A 1021 0.52 6.92 -22.95
C VAL A 1021 1.34 5.63 -22.80
N VAL A 1022 2.10 5.54 -21.72
CA VAL A 1022 2.96 4.41 -21.36
C VAL A 1022 2.66 3.98 -19.94
N GLY A 1023 3.00 2.75 -19.54
CA GLY A 1023 2.75 2.33 -18.17
C GLY A 1023 2.53 0.86 -17.96
N GLU A 1024 1.90 0.51 -16.85
CA GLU A 1024 1.50 -0.88 -16.56
C GLU A 1024 0.53 -1.38 -17.63
N ILE A 1025 0.75 -2.60 -18.13
CA ILE A 1025 0.09 -3.12 -19.33
C ILE A 1025 -1.45 -3.06 -19.28
N LEU A 1026 -2.08 -3.39 -18.16
CA LEU A 1026 -3.54 -3.35 -18.07
C LEU A 1026 -4.03 -1.91 -17.96
N VAL A 1027 -3.46 -1.10 -17.08
CA VAL A 1027 -3.84 0.31 -16.92
C VAL A 1027 -3.61 1.11 -18.21
N LYS A 1028 -2.59 0.76 -18.99
CA LYS A 1028 -2.28 1.41 -20.28
C LYS A 1028 -3.40 1.26 -21.31
N TYR A 1029 -4.02 0.07 -21.41
CA TYR A 1029 -4.99 -0.23 -22.47
C TYR A 1029 -6.45 -0.33 -22.00
N HIS A 1030 -6.71 -0.56 -20.71
CA HIS A 1030 -8.03 -0.83 -20.19
C HIS A 1030 -8.78 0.48 -19.86
N PRO A 1031 -9.89 0.82 -20.54
CA PRO A 1031 -10.55 2.13 -20.40
C PRO A 1031 -10.96 2.45 -18.96
N VAL A 1032 -11.66 1.56 -18.26
CA VAL A 1032 -12.00 1.80 -16.83
C VAL A 1032 -10.78 1.76 -15.92
N GLY A 1033 -9.74 1.01 -16.31
CA GLY A 1033 -8.53 0.91 -15.50
C GLY A 1033 -7.75 2.21 -15.48
N ASN A 1034 -8.02 3.12 -16.43
CA ASN A 1034 -7.38 4.42 -16.52
C ASN A 1034 -8.36 5.60 -16.57
N ASN A 1035 -9.62 5.39 -16.17
CA ASN A 1035 -10.69 6.41 -16.20
C ASN A 1035 -10.85 7.03 -17.60
N ASN A 1036 -10.93 6.18 -18.62
CA ASN A 1036 -11.10 6.52 -20.03
C ASN A 1036 -10.08 7.54 -20.54
N LEU A 1037 -8.82 7.41 -20.11
CA LEU A 1037 -7.73 8.38 -20.36
C LEU A 1037 -7.60 8.79 -21.83
N VAL A 1038 -7.75 7.85 -22.76
CA VAL A 1038 -7.63 8.13 -24.21
C VAL A 1038 -8.72 9.11 -24.65
N ASN A 1039 -9.98 8.83 -24.31
CA ASN A 1039 -11.11 9.69 -24.70
C ASN A 1039 -10.99 11.07 -24.04
N LEU A 1040 -10.65 11.10 -22.75
CA LEU A 1040 -10.45 12.34 -22.00
C LEU A 1040 -9.36 13.22 -22.61
N LEU A 1041 -8.22 12.64 -23.03
CA LEU A 1041 -7.16 13.39 -23.71
C LEU A 1041 -7.61 13.92 -25.09
N GLU A 1042 -8.39 13.13 -25.83
CA GLU A 1042 -8.92 13.53 -27.15
C GLU A 1042 -9.98 14.65 -27.03
N GLU A 1043 -10.86 14.58 -26.03
CA GLU A 1043 -11.85 15.60 -25.66
C GLU A 1043 -11.18 16.91 -25.26
N GLU A 1044 -10.07 16.84 -24.52
CA GLU A 1044 -9.21 17.99 -24.20
C GLU A 1044 -8.34 18.45 -25.41
N GLY A 1045 -8.57 17.87 -26.59
CA GLY A 1045 -8.01 18.33 -27.86
C GLY A 1045 -6.63 17.77 -28.23
N ALA A 1046 -6.18 16.68 -27.62
CA ALA A 1046 -4.90 16.03 -27.93
C ALA A 1046 -5.00 14.88 -28.95
N GLU A 1047 -3.89 14.58 -29.63
CA GLU A 1047 -3.69 13.30 -30.33
C GLU A 1047 -3.03 12.31 -29.36
N VAL A 1048 -3.63 11.14 -29.16
CA VAL A 1048 -3.10 10.12 -28.26
C VAL A 1048 -2.30 9.06 -29.04
N ILE A 1049 -1.11 8.75 -28.54
CA ILE A 1049 -0.24 7.71 -29.09
C ILE A 1049 -0.07 6.61 -28.03
N LEU A 1050 -0.57 5.42 -28.35
CA LEU A 1050 -0.32 4.21 -27.56
C LEU A 1050 0.71 3.33 -28.29
N PRO A 1051 1.84 2.98 -27.66
CA PRO A 1051 2.76 2.00 -28.23
C PRO A 1051 2.13 0.61 -28.38
N ASP A 1052 2.68 -0.19 -29.29
CA ASP A 1052 2.14 -1.49 -29.72
C ASP A 1052 2.21 -2.55 -28.60
N MET A 1053 1.17 -3.38 -28.49
CA MET A 1053 1.13 -4.52 -27.58
C MET A 1053 2.14 -5.60 -27.98
N MET A 1054 2.42 -5.78 -29.28
CA MET A 1054 3.45 -6.70 -29.76
C MET A 1054 4.83 -6.46 -29.13
N ASP A 1055 5.17 -5.20 -28.83
CA ASP A 1055 6.48 -4.85 -28.29
C ASP A 1055 6.71 -5.38 -26.87
N PHE A 1056 5.65 -5.55 -26.08
CA PHE A 1056 5.74 -6.20 -24.76
C PHE A 1056 6.18 -7.67 -24.88
N PHE A 1057 5.67 -8.41 -25.87
CA PHE A 1057 6.09 -9.79 -26.12
C PHE A 1057 7.52 -9.88 -26.68
N LEU A 1058 7.93 -8.89 -27.49
CA LEU A 1058 9.31 -8.77 -27.96
C LEU A 1058 10.28 -8.49 -26.81
N TYR A 1059 9.92 -7.63 -25.87
CA TYR A 1059 10.64 -7.40 -24.62
C TYR A 1059 10.81 -8.70 -23.83
N CYS A 1060 9.72 -9.44 -23.60
CA CYS A 1060 9.78 -10.72 -22.88
C CYS A 1060 10.70 -11.75 -23.59
N ALA A 1061 10.74 -11.74 -24.92
CA ALA A 1061 11.65 -12.58 -25.69
C ALA A 1061 13.12 -12.13 -25.58
N TYR A 1062 13.37 -10.82 -25.48
CA TYR A 1062 14.70 -10.25 -25.29
C TYR A 1062 15.30 -10.59 -23.93
N ASP A 1063 14.49 -10.69 -22.88
CA ASP A 1063 14.95 -11.06 -21.53
C ASP A 1063 15.69 -12.41 -21.50
N TYR A 1064 15.35 -13.35 -22.39
CA TYR A 1064 16.08 -14.61 -22.53
C TYR A 1064 17.54 -14.41 -23.00
N ILE A 1065 17.78 -13.41 -23.85
CA ILE A 1065 19.12 -13.03 -24.33
C ILE A 1065 19.91 -12.47 -23.14
N PHE A 1066 19.36 -11.48 -22.43
CA PHE A 1066 20.03 -10.87 -21.28
C PHE A 1066 20.35 -11.90 -20.18
N ARG A 1067 19.41 -12.82 -19.89
CA ARG A 1067 19.60 -13.87 -18.89
C ARG A 1067 20.78 -14.78 -19.21
N PHE A 1068 21.00 -15.12 -20.47
CA PHE A 1068 22.14 -15.93 -20.89
C PHE A 1068 23.46 -15.16 -20.81
N GLU A 1069 23.45 -13.88 -21.23
CA GLU A 1069 24.68 -13.08 -21.32
C GLU A 1069 25.19 -12.60 -19.95
N ASN A 1070 24.28 -12.28 -19.02
CA ASN A 1070 24.64 -11.58 -17.79
C ASN A 1070 24.27 -12.32 -16.49
N LEU A 1071 23.39 -13.33 -16.55
CA LEU A 1071 22.82 -13.98 -15.38
C LEU A 1071 23.02 -15.51 -15.43
N SER A 1072 22.05 -16.27 -14.89
CA SER A 1072 22.10 -17.72 -14.75
C SER A 1072 21.52 -18.50 -15.96
N GLY A 1073 21.32 -17.86 -17.11
CA GLY A 1073 20.65 -18.43 -18.29
C GLY A 1073 21.46 -19.50 -19.03
N LYS A 1074 20.78 -20.38 -19.75
CA LYS A 1074 21.38 -21.46 -20.55
C LYS A 1074 21.55 -21.02 -22.01
N LYS A 1075 22.49 -21.63 -22.74
CA LYS A 1075 22.67 -21.36 -24.19
C LYS A 1075 21.39 -21.51 -25.03
N ILE A 1076 20.49 -22.41 -24.63
CA ILE A 1076 19.21 -22.61 -25.31
C ILE A 1076 18.29 -21.38 -25.19
N ASP A 1077 18.38 -20.62 -24.09
CA ASP A 1077 17.59 -19.41 -23.85
C ASP A 1077 17.90 -18.36 -24.93
N LEU A 1078 19.18 -18.17 -25.27
CA LEU A 1078 19.61 -17.26 -26.35
C LEU A 1078 18.97 -17.61 -27.69
N TYR A 1079 18.98 -18.89 -28.07
CA TYR A 1079 18.41 -19.33 -29.35
C TYR A 1079 16.89 -19.19 -29.37
N ILE A 1080 16.21 -19.51 -28.26
CA ILE A 1080 14.76 -19.33 -28.11
C ILE A 1080 14.40 -17.84 -28.22
N GLY A 1081 15.08 -16.97 -27.48
CA GLY A 1081 14.84 -15.53 -27.50
C GLY A 1081 15.00 -14.94 -28.91
N LYS A 1082 16.12 -15.23 -29.59
CA LYS A 1082 16.36 -14.79 -30.98
C LYS A 1082 15.32 -15.33 -31.96
N TYR A 1083 14.93 -16.59 -31.84
CA TYR A 1083 13.91 -17.21 -32.68
C TYR A 1083 12.53 -16.55 -32.50
N LEU A 1084 12.12 -16.31 -31.25
CA LEU A 1084 10.86 -15.63 -30.93
C LEU A 1084 10.85 -14.20 -31.47
N ILE A 1085 11.91 -13.42 -31.22
CA ILE A 1085 12.03 -12.05 -31.76
C ILE A 1085 11.91 -12.05 -33.28
N ASN A 1086 12.66 -12.91 -33.97
CA ASN A 1086 12.60 -13.00 -35.42
C ASN A 1086 11.20 -13.39 -35.93
N THR A 1087 10.52 -14.30 -35.23
CA THR A 1087 9.17 -14.73 -35.60
C THR A 1087 8.15 -13.60 -35.46
N LEU A 1088 8.17 -12.88 -34.33
CA LEU A 1088 7.26 -11.77 -34.03
C LEU A 1088 7.53 -10.55 -34.94
N GLU A 1089 8.80 -10.21 -35.18
CA GLU A 1089 9.17 -9.14 -36.13
C GLU A 1089 8.73 -9.49 -37.55
N LYS A 1090 8.91 -10.74 -37.98
CA LYS A 1090 8.47 -11.20 -39.30
C LYS A 1090 6.95 -11.12 -39.47
N SER A 1091 6.16 -11.38 -38.42
CA SER A 1091 4.69 -11.26 -38.49
C SER A 1091 4.19 -9.84 -38.69
N ARG A 1092 4.91 -8.82 -38.20
CA ARG A 1092 4.55 -7.40 -38.40
C ARG A 1092 5.27 -6.73 -39.57
N ARG A 1093 6.07 -7.47 -40.35
CA ARG A 1093 6.83 -6.90 -41.48
C ARG A 1093 5.94 -6.21 -42.50
N LEU A 1094 4.83 -6.84 -42.90
CA LEU A 1094 3.88 -6.25 -43.85
C LEU A 1094 3.26 -4.95 -43.32
N VAL A 1095 2.97 -4.90 -42.01
CA VAL A 1095 2.49 -3.66 -41.36
C VAL A 1095 3.55 -2.57 -41.45
N LYS A 1096 4.81 -2.87 -41.10
CA LYS A 1096 5.92 -1.91 -41.20
C LYS A 1096 6.11 -1.40 -42.62
N GLU A 1097 6.10 -2.30 -43.60
CA GLU A 1097 6.19 -1.95 -45.03
C GLU A 1097 5.02 -1.04 -45.45
N SER A 1098 3.77 -1.39 -45.15
CA SER A 1098 2.61 -0.56 -45.51
C SER A 1098 2.63 0.81 -44.81
N LEU A 1099 2.96 0.87 -43.51
CA LEU A 1099 3.05 2.13 -42.77
C LEU A 1099 4.16 3.04 -43.32
N ASN A 1100 5.31 2.49 -43.72
CA ASN A 1100 6.40 3.28 -44.30
C ASN A 1100 6.07 3.87 -45.68
N HIS A 1101 5.10 3.29 -46.41
CA HIS A 1101 4.61 3.85 -47.68
C HIS A 1101 3.46 4.84 -47.49
N SER A 1102 2.93 5.00 -46.28
CA SER A 1102 1.87 5.95 -45.98
C SER A 1102 2.41 7.37 -45.87
N ASN A 1103 1.56 8.35 -46.17
CA ASN A 1103 1.89 9.77 -45.97
C ASN A 1103 1.57 10.26 -44.54
N ARG A 1104 0.85 9.48 -43.73
CA ARG A 1104 0.35 9.91 -42.41
C ARG A 1104 0.87 9.09 -41.23
N PHE A 1105 1.16 7.81 -41.42
CA PHE A 1105 1.49 6.88 -40.34
C PHE A 1105 2.98 6.57 -40.26
N THR A 1106 3.45 6.16 -39.08
CA THR A 1106 4.84 5.75 -38.84
C THR A 1106 4.91 4.31 -38.33
N SER A 1107 5.97 3.59 -38.72
CA SER A 1107 6.19 2.22 -38.27
C SER A 1107 6.87 2.16 -36.89
N PRO A 1108 6.62 1.10 -36.10
CA PRO A 1108 7.26 0.91 -34.79
C PRO A 1108 8.73 0.51 -34.91
N ALA A 1109 9.57 0.97 -33.97
CA ALA A 1109 10.99 0.64 -33.95
C ALA A 1109 11.25 -0.85 -33.62
N PRO A 1110 12.32 -1.47 -34.14
CA PRO A 1110 12.73 -2.82 -33.75
C PRO A 1110 13.13 -2.92 -32.28
N ILE A 1111 12.89 -4.08 -31.65
CA ILE A 1111 13.18 -4.26 -30.21
C ILE A 1111 14.66 -4.03 -29.84
N TYR A 1112 15.60 -4.37 -30.73
CA TYR A 1112 17.03 -4.16 -30.48
C TYR A 1112 17.41 -2.68 -30.41
N GLU A 1113 16.76 -1.82 -31.21
CA GLU A 1113 16.97 -0.38 -31.16
C GLU A 1113 16.42 0.21 -29.86
N LYS A 1114 15.23 -0.25 -29.44
CA LYS A 1114 14.65 0.11 -28.14
C LYS A 1114 15.56 -0.30 -26.98
N ALA A 1115 16.13 -1.50 -27.03
CA ALA A 1115 17.05 -2.00 -26.01
C ALA A 1115 18.35 -1.16 -25.97
N ASP A 1116 18.94 -0.83 -27.13
CA ASP A 1116 20.12 0.03 -27.20
C ASP A 1116 19.83 1.41 -26.60
N ALA A 1117 18.71 2.03 -26.97
CA ALA A 1117 18.30 3.33 -26.45
C ALA A 1117 18.12 3.32 -24.91
N ALA A 1118 17.45 2.31 -24.36
CA ALA A 1118 17.26 2.16 -22.92
C ALA A 1118 18.57 1.90 -22.17
N SER A 1119 19.49 1.13 -22.76
CA SER A 1119 20.77 0.75 -22.14
C SER A 1119 21.68 1.94 -21.78
N ARG A 1120 21.46 3.08 -22.45
CA ARG A 1120 22.20 4.34 -22.21
C ARG A 1120 21.75 5.05 -20.94
N ILE A 1121 20.54 4.77 -20.44
CA ILE A 1121 19.94 5.40 -19.26
C ILE A 1121 19.89 4.44 -18.07
N MET A 1122 19.63 3.17 -18.31
CA MET A 1122 19.50 2.14 -17.28
C MET A 1122 20.01 0.77 -17.75
N SER A 1123 20.21 -0.16 -16.84
CA SER A 1123 20.52 -1.54 -17.19
C SER A 1123 19.33 -2.27 -17.85
N LEU A 1124 19.60 -3.14 -18.82
CA LEU A 1124 18.58 -4.04 -19.39
C LEU A 1124 18.22 -5.22 -18.48
N GLY A 1125 18.82 -5.32 -17.29
CA GLY A 1125 18.50 -6.39 -16.32
C GLY A 1125 17.19 -6.21 -15.56
N HIS A 1126 16.47 -5.09 -15.77
CA HIS A 1126 15.17 -4.87 -15.17
C HIS A 1126 14.09 -5.68 -15.90
N HIS A 1127 13.73 -6.85 -15.36
CA HIS A 1127 12.76 -7.79 -16.00
C HIS A 1127 11.42 -7.93 -15.23
N CYS A 1128 11.19 -7.14 -14.18
CA CYS A 1128 9.96 -7.23 -13.39
C CYS A 1128 8.90 -6.24 -13.94
N GLY A 1129 7.69 -6.72 -14.20
CA GLY A 1129 6.66 -5.90 -14.86
C GLY A 1129 7.10 -5.54 -16.28
N GLU A 1130 6.93 -4.29 -16.66
CA GLU A 1130 7.41 -3.72 -17.92
C GLU A 1130 8.91 -3.48 -17.92
N GLY A 1131 9.59 -3.56 -16.77
CA GLY A 1131 11.04 -3.55 -16.70
C GLY A 1131 11.70 -2.37 -17.41
N TRP A 1132 12.77 -2.64 -18.15
CA TRP A 1132 13.48 -1.63 -18.96
C TRP A 1132 12.66 -1.13 -20.16
N PHE A 1133 11.69 -1.92 -20.61
CA PHE A 1133 10.87 -1.61 -21.79
C PHE A 1133 10.02 -0.35 -21.59
N LEU A 1134 9.53 -0.08 -20.37
CA LEU A 1134 8.80 1.15 -20.06
C LEU A 1134 9.62 2.43 -20.37
N THR A 1135 10.90 2.46 -19.97
CA THR A 1135 11.77 3.60 -20.31
C THR A 1135 12.07 3.64 -21.81
N ALA A 1136 12.20 2.49 -22.46
CA ALA A 1136 12.41 2.41 -23.90
C ALA A 1136 11.23 3.01 -24.69
N GLU A 1137 9.99 2.74 -24.29
CA GLU A 1137 8.79 3.35 -24.89
C GLU A 1137 8.80 4.88 -24.75
N MET A 1138 9.21 5.40 -23.58
CA MET A 1138 9.32 6.85 -23.40
C MET A 1138 10.37 7.47 -24.33
N ILE A 1139 11.53 6.83 -24.47
CA ILE A 1139 12.59 7.32 -25.38
C ILE A 1139 12.12 7.27 -26.84
N GLU A 1140 11.48 6.19 -27.26
CA GLU A 1140 10.92 6.05 -28.61
C GLU A 1140 9.90 7.17 -28.91
N LEU A 1141 8.99 7.43 -27.99
CA LEU A 1141 7.99 8.50 -28.14
C LEU A 1141 8.65 9.88 -28.26
N ILE A 1142 9.63 10.18 -27.41
CA ILE A 1142 10.38 11.45 -27.46
C ILE A 1142 11.09 11.60 -28.81
N ASN A 1143 11.80 10.56 -29.25
CA ASN A 1143 12.51 10.56 -30.53
C ASN A 1143 11.57 10.64 -31.74
N SER A 1144 10.33 10.18 -31.60
CA SER A 1144 9.27 10.23 -32.63
C SER A 1144 8.45 11.53 -32.61
N GLY A 1145 8.92 12.56 -31.91
CA GLY A 1145 8.26 13.87 -31.83
C GLY A 1145 7.01 13.89 -30.95
N VAL A 1146 6.94 13.01 -29.93
CA VAL A 1146 5.88 12.97 -28.91
C VAL A 1146 6.50 13.22 -27.53
N PRO A 1147 6.89 14.47 -27.21
CA PRO A 1147 7.58 14.77 -25.96
C PRO A 1147 6.66 14.80 -24.73
N ASN A 1148 5.34 14.90 -24.92
CA ASN A 1148 4.37 14.88 -23.83
C ASN A 1148 4.00 13.42 -23.53
N ILE A 1149 4.23 12.99 -22.29
CA ILE A 1149 4.04 11.58 -21.91
C ILE A 1149 3.27 11.49 -20.60
N VAL A 1150 2.21 10.68 -20.61
CA VAL A 1150 1.49 10.24 -19.42
C VAL A 1150 1.97 8.83 -19.08
N CYS A 1151 2.69 8.70 -17.97
CA CYS A 1151 3.12 7.41 -17.43
C CYS A 1151 2.09 6.92 -16.40
N VAL A 1152 1.28 5.93 -16.78
CA VAL A 1152 0.19 5.37 -15.96
C VAL A 1152 0.66 4.17 -15.15
N GLN A 1153 0.25 4.07 -13.89
CA GLN A 1153 0.63 2.93 -13.06
C GLN A 1153 -0.38 2.68 -11.93
N PRO A 1154 -0.47 1.44 -11.42
CA PRO A 1154 -1.12 1.16 -10.16
C PRO A 1154 -0.43 1.87 -8.99
N PHE A 1155 -1.21 2.31 -8.00
CA PHE A 1155 -0.65 2.87 -6.76
C PHE A 1155 0.35 1.89 -6.12
N GLY A 1156 1.53 2.40 -5.75
CA GLY A 1156 2.59 1.60 -5.14
C GLY A 1156 3.25 0.58 -6.07
N CYS A 1157 3.15 0.71 -7.41
CA CYS A 1157 3.78 -0.22 -8.36
C CYS A 1157 5.32 -0.26 -8.20
N LEU A 1158 5.84 -1.37 -7.66
CA LEU A 1158 7.27 -1.50 -7.30
C LEU A 1158 8.20 -1.37 -8.53
N PRO A 1159 7.95 -2.03 -9.68
CA PRO A 1159 8.78 -1.82 -10.86
C PRO A 1159 8.76 -0.38 -11.37
N ASN A 1160 7.59 0.26 -11.45
CA ASN A 1160 7.46 1.60 -12.03
C ASN A 1160 7.99 2.71 -11.09
N HIS A 1161 8.13 2.47 -9.79
CA HIS A 1161 8.94 3.33 -8.92
C HIS A 1161 10.40 3.42 -9.39
N VAL A 1162 10.91 2.36 -10.03
CA VAL A 1162 12.29 2.29 -10.53
C VAL A 1162 12.35 2.74 -11.99
N THR A 1163 11.66 2.04 -12.88
CA THR A 1163 11.81 2.23 -14.35
C THR A 1163 10.85 3.26 -14.93
N GLY A 1164 9.87 3.73 -14.15
CA GLY A 1164 9.00 4.86 -14.47
C GLY A 1164 9.48 6.13 -13.77
N LYS A 1165 8.92 6.41 -12.59
CA LYS A 1165 9.21 7.61 -11.77
C LYS A 1165 10.71 7.82 -11.52
N GLY A 1166 11.45 6.74 -11.25
CA GLY A 1166 12.88 6.79 -11.00
C GLY A 1166 13.74 7.24 -12.20
N MET A 1167 13.20 7.23 -13.42
CA MET A 1167 13.96 7.58 -14.63
C MET A 1167 13.60 8.95 -15.20
N ILE A 1168 12.47 9.53 -14.78
CA ILE A 1168 11.98 10.82 -15.29
C ILE A 1168 13.05 11.92 -15.19
N LYS A 1169 13.82 11.96 -14.09
CA LYS A 1169 14.90 12.95 -13.90
C LYS A 1169 16.02 12.77 -14.93
N GLU A 1170 16.45 11.54 -15.19
CA GLU A 1170 17.50 11.26 -16.17
C GLU A 1170 17.01 11.48 -17.60
N LEU A 1171 15.78 11.07 -17.90
CA LEU A 1171 15.13 11.33 -19.18
C LEU A 1171 15.06 12.83 -19.48
N LYS A 1172 14.60 13.65 -18.52
CA LYS A 1172 14.56 15.12 -18.69
C LYS A 1172 15.95 15.75 -18.84
N ARG A 1173 17.01 15.13 -18.30
CA ARG A 1173 18.39 15.61 -18.50
C ARG A 1173 18.87 15.33 -19.93
N ASN A 1174 18.56 14.15 -20.48
CA ASN A 1174 18.96 13.77 -21.84
C ASN A 1174 18.03 14.36 -22.91
N TYR A 1175 16.78 14.65 -22.56
CA TYR A 1175 15.74 15.17 -23.44
C TYR A 1175 15.02 16.36 -22.75
N PRO A 1176 15.57 17.58 -22.82
CA PRO A 1176 15.01 18.76 -22.14
C PRO A 1176 13.57 19.10 -22.54
N GLN A 1177 13.15 18.73 -23.75
CA GLN A 1177 11.79 18.91 -24.26
C GLN A 1177 10.77 17.97 -23.60
N ALA A 1178 11.20 16.91 -22.90
CA ALA A 1178 10.31 15.89 -22.39
C ALA A 1178 9.38 16.43 -21.28
N ASN A 1179 8.08 16.41 -21.55
CA ASN A 1179 7.01 16.79 -20.64
C ASN A 1179 6.32 15.52 -20.11
N ILE A 1180 6.97 14.88 -19.14
CA ILE A 1180 6.49 13.61 -18.56
C ILE A 1180 5.74 13.88 -17.25
N THR A 1181 4.53 13.34 -17.12
CA THR A 1181 3.73 13.29 -15.89
C THR A 1181 3.42 11.83 -15.52
N ALA A 1182 3.53 11.48 -14.25
CA ALA A 1182 3.17 10.15 -13.75
C ALA A 1182 1.82 10.21 -13.04
N ILE A 1183 0.93 9.25 -13.34
CA ILE A 1183 -0.41 9.16 -12.79
C ILE A 1183 -0.59 7.80 -12.12
N ASP A 1184 -0.98 7.82 -10.85
CA ASP A 1184 -1.28 6.63 -10.08
C ASP A 1184 -2.79 6.35 -10.13
N TYR A 1185 -3.15 5.12 -10.48
CA TYR A 1185 -4.51 4.59 -10.52
C TYR A 1185 -4.73 3.58 -9.40
N ASP A 1186 -5.92 3.64 -8.80
CA ASP A 1186 -6.31 2.87 -7.62
C ASP A 1186 -7.85 2.90 -7.52
N PRO A 1187 -8.54 1.92 -6.90
CA PRO A 1187 -10.01 1.84 -6.88
C PRO A 1187 -10.67 2.91 -6.00
N GLY A 1188 -10.53 4.19 -6.33
CA GLY A 1188 -11.01 5.33 -5.56
C GLY A 1188 -9.95 6.41 -5.32
N ALA A 1189 -8.86 6.42 -6.11
CA ALA A 1189 -8.20 7.69 -6.37
C ALA A 1189 -9.24 8.65 -6.98
N SER A 1190 -9.27 9.91 -6.52
CA SER A 1190 -10.19 10.90 -7.08
C SER A 1190 -9.81 11.18 -8.53
N GLU A 1191 -10.77 10.98 -9.43
CA GLU A 1191 -10.65 11.23 -10.86
C GLU A 1191 -10.27 12.70 -11.13
N VAL A 1192 -10.80 13.61 -10.31
CA VAL A 1192 -10.49 15.06 -10.35
C VAL A 1192 -8.99 15.34 -10.18
N ASN A 1193 -8.30 14.64 -9.27
CA ASN A 1193 -6.85 14.84 -9.08
C ASN A 1193 -6.05 14.38 -10.31
N GLN A 1194 -6.49 13.31 -10.96
CA GLN A 1194 -5.87 12.80 -12.19
C GLN A 1194 -6.13 13.77 -13.35
N LEU A 1195 -7.38 14.21 -13.52
CA LEU A 1195 -7.78 15.22 -14.51
C LEU A 1195 -6.99 16.52 -14.35
N ASN A 1196 -6.84 17.03 -13.13
CA ASN A 1196 -6.06 18.24 -12.86
C ASN A 1196 -4.59 18.10 -13.29
N ARG A 1197 -3.97 16.93 -13.05
CA ARG A 1197 -2.59 16.66 -13.49
C ARG A 1197 -2.48 16.59 -15.01
N LEU A 1198 -3.48 16.02 -15.69
CA LEU A 1198 -3.55 15.97 -17.14
C LEU A 1198 -3.71 17.36 -17.74
N LYS A 1199 -4.65 18.17 -17.22
CA LYS A 1199 -4.87 19.56 -17.64
C LYS A 1199 -3.63 20.43 -17.47
N LEU A 1200 -2.91 20.30 -16.35
CA LEU A 1200 -1.65 21.00 -16.14
C LEU A 1200 -0.58 20.60 -17.18
N MET A 1201 -0.46 19.30 -17.47
CA MET A 1201 0.46 18.80 -18.50
C MET A 1201 0.08 19.31 -19.90
N LEU A 1202 -1.20 19.28 -20.25
CA LEU A 1202 -1.73 19.77 -21.53
C LEU A 1202 -1.57 21.28 -21.68
N SER A 1203 -1.73 22.07 -20.61
CA SER A 1203 -1.47 23.51 -20.63
C SER A 1203 -0.02 23.81 -21.05
N VAL A 1204 0.95 23.05 -20.52
CA VAL A 1204 2.35 23.15 -20.95
C VAL A 1204 2.52 22.70 -22.40
N ALA A 1205 1.85 21.61 -22.81
CA ALA A 1205 1.90 21.10 -24.18
C ALA A 1205 1.37 22.12 -25.21
N LEU A 1206 0.23 22.76 -24.93
CA LEU A 1206 -0.37 23.79 -25.76
C LEU A 1206 0.50 25.04 -25.85
N LYS A 1207 1.09 25.47 -24.73
CA LYS A 1207 2.04 26.60 -24.71
C LYS A 1207 3.27 26.32 -25.58
N ASN A 1208 3.84 25.13 -25.48
CA ASN A 1208 4.99 24.73 -26.31
C ASN A 1208 4.62 24.66 -27.80
N LEU A 1209 3.42 24.14 -28.12
CA LEU A 1209 2.91 24.08 -29.48
C LEU A 1209 2.71 25.48 -30.08
N ALA A 1210 2.21 26.44 -29.29
CA ALA A 1210 2.04 27.84 -29.70
C ALA A 1210 3.40 28.51 -29.97
N ALA A 1211 4.39 28.28 -29.11
CA ALA A 1211 5.75 28.81 -29.30
C ALA A 1211 6.42 28.28 -30.58
N ASP A 1212 6.17 27.02 -30.95
CA ASP A 1212 6.66 26.44 -32.21
C ASP A 1212 5.99 27.06 -33.45
N THR A 1213 4.74 27.54 -33.33
CA THR A 1213 4.01 28.24 -34.41
C THR A 1213 4.32 29.74 -34.52
N GLU A 1214 4.80 30.38 -33.44
CA GLU A 1214 5.12 31.82 -33.36
C GLU A 1214 6.61 32.14 -33.60
N THR A 1215 7.30 31.41 -34.47
CA THR A 1215 8.63 31.81 -34.97
C THR A 1215 8.53 32.96 -35.97
N TYR A 1216 8.06 34.13 -35.51
CA TYR A 1216 8.31 35.43 -36.11
C TYR A 1216 8.59 36.45 -35.00
N ASP A 1217 9.84 36.94 -34.96
CA ASP A 1217 10.33 38.17 -34.31
C ASP A 1217 9.62 38.63 -33.03
N ILE A 1218 9.89 37.96 -31.91
CA ILE A 1218 9.79 38.64 -30.60
C ILE A 1218 11.14 39.31 -30.33
N LYS A 1219 11.27 40.57 -30.76
CA LYS A 1219 12.27 41.46 -30.16
C LYS A 1219 12.00 41.53 -28.65
N PRO A 1220 13.03 41.42 -27.79
CA PRO A 1220 12.84 41.55 -26.36
C PRO A 1220 12.21 42.91 -26.06
N ILE A 1221 11.04 42.89 -25.43
CA ILE A 1221 10.47 44.09 -24.83
C ILE A 1221 11.47 44.52 -23.75
N PRO A 1222 12.09 45.71 -23.85
CA PRO A 1222 12.90 46.21 -22.76
C PRO A 1222 11.98 46.44 -21.57
N TYR A 1223 12.34 45.89 -20.41
CA TYR A 1223 11.86 46.42 -19.14
C TYR A 1223 12.16 47.93 -19.12
N PRO A 1224 11.13 48.78 -18.95
CA PRO A 1224 11.20 49.60 -17.77
C PRO A 1224 9.80 49.85 -17.19
N VAL A 1225 9.62 49.62 -15.89
CA VAL A 1225 8.90 50.56 -15.02
C VAL A 1225 9.48 50.41 -13.61
N LYS A 1226 10.20 51.44 -13.15
CA LYS A 1226 10.30 51.75 -11.72
C LYS A 1226 8.90 52.13 -11.26
N LEU A 1227 8.35 51.38 -10.31
CA LEU A 1227 7.16 51.77 -9.55
C LEU A 1227 7.53 52.87 -8.55
N ASP A 1228 7.82 54.06 -9.07
CA ASP A 1228 7.77 55.31 -8.31
C ASP A 1228 6.62 56.11 -8.92
N HIS A 1229 5.66 56.53 -8.09
CA HIS A 1229 4.44 57.28 -8.41
C HIS A 1229 3.18 56.47 -8.77
N LEU A 1230 2.58 55.85 -7.76
CA LEU A 1230 1.13 55.93 -7.61
C LEU A 1230 0.84 56.82 -6.40
N MET A 1231 0.51 58.08 -6.72
CA MET A 1231 0.00 59.04 -5.77
C MET A 1231 -1.27 58.51 -5.12
N VAL A 1232 -1.27 58.60 -3.79
CA VAL A 1232 -2.43 58.62 -2.92
C VAL A 1232 -3.44 59.62 -3.48
N HIS A 1233 -4.59 59.12 -3.94
CA HIS A 1233 -5.81 59.91 -3.95
C HIS A 1233 -6.68 59.42 -2.79
N ASP A 1234 -6.50 60.09 -1.66
CA ASP A 1234 -7.56 60.27 -0.68
C ASP A 1234 -8.73 61.00 -1.34
N SER A 1235 -9.93 60.42 -1.30
CA SER A 1235 -11.14 61.17 -0.96
C SER A 1235 -12.37 60.26 -0.81
N LYS A 1236 -12.78 60.11 0.45
CA LYS A 1236 -14.11 59.74 1.01
C LYS A 1236 -14.61 58.31 0.92
#